data_AF-A0A370F2S5-F1
#
_entry.id   AF-A0A370F2S5-F1
#
_cell.length_a   1.000
_cell.length_b   1.000
_cell.length_c   1.000
_cell.angle_alpha   90.00
_cell.angle_beta   90.00
_cell.angle_gamma   90.00
#
_symmetry.space_group_name_H-M   'P 1'
#
loop_
_entity.id
_entity.type
_entity.pdbx_description
1 polymer ?
#
loop_
_entity_poly.entity_id
_entity_poly.type
_entity_poly.pdbx_seq_one_letter_code
_entity_poly.pdbx_strand_id
1 'polypeptide(L)'
;MPSLPTLAVQRVPSSYDAKEQKKLIGEGIRDKDIGKIKSIDDSAFVHADDTQCIDMILILLNQGWVGPRDENAMYSIWKSRGRAVIALASKYAYVWNMCLQRGVTTIWDIPDLTPVKHEFKQAVSTKARSYLDINKKTVETERKRYGLDSPSTAPTSDQGRAREDLMVAAGTIKKAKAAVAALDGMPIGFDGPVNRDPRGRSEKCVGPFDPANPPALESGSICRPASPSQNLPTWNETKKNYDRVQAIVDHFAKLYPALVALRDDTQLDAVAKLGVSSELPAEQLSAMNVIDQALANTKDNIDQTYPLLTDAKVEFALELQPIHQQLFREDPNWKEPFRKLIAERAIEEHNNVQFWNTMGVAAAGMALIVVAEITTGGLATFFLAAAAAGSSAQAAASWDKYLTLKAASESHLSEETNLVRRDQVSAQLIEATLDTVMAFLDVYSAVRGGATALAKSQAAEARFGELLGKEARVVAAQAKSAKVELAAGHEIVTTERGIERCSTEPCPLIGAFWENTLERNPQVRLRLDDAAAKARTDPVYAVRNAASADMSLQSITEFELEQWAATLPQMVTRERAKFTDLKRLPEHRADLANKPLTPADIDTINRNIAEMKADGRLPQHYVYTPPSAPGAVIPRDVYTRASEIIGTRLSDDSAVAACWRAAAEHALKGEKLTADNYAPVYKSAQKKFWELIGADEHAAAKKFFTDRGFIVNGKRSAYLNVEGLHSQEISVGLDHMLPKASDDNWVHALNPEQLQTLIQADNTKLSHLEKSNPSLRR
;
A
#
# COMPACT_ATOMS: atom_id res chain seq x y z
N MET A 1 27.62 -32.08 39.05
CA MET A 1 27.11 -32.17 37.66
C MET A 1 27.37 -33.59 37.17
N PRO A 2 26.33 -34.40 36.89
CA PRO A 2 26.54 -35.71 36.29
C PRO A 2 26.89 -35.53 34.81
N SER A 3 27.93 -36.24 34.37
CA SER A 3 28.41 -36.30 32.99
C SER A 3 27.30 -36.74 32.04
N LEU A 4 27.02 -35.92 31.02
CA LEU A 4 26.12 -36.29 29.93
C LEU A 4 26.63 -37.57 29.24
N PRO A 5 25.75 -38.54 28.94
CA PRO A 5 26.14 -39.73 28.21
C PRO A 5 26.53 -39.34 26.78
N THR A 6 27.73 -39.71 26.38
CA THR A 6 28.22 -39.62 25.01
C THR A 6 27.28 -40.42 24.12
N LEU A 7 26.53 -39.74 23.25
CA LEU A 7 25.69 -40.39 22.22
C LEU A 7 26.60 -41.30 21.38
N ALA A 8 26.39 -42.60 21.51
CA ALA A 8 27.03 -43.58 20.65
C ALA A 8 26.60 -43.32 19.21
N VAL A 9 27.54 -42.90 18.37
CA VAL A 9 27.36 -42.79 16.92
C VAL A 9 26.90 -44.15 16.42
N GLN A 10 25.65 -44.23 15.98
CA GLN A 10 25.08 -45.40 15.36
C GLN A 10 25.90 -45.71 14.10
N ARG A 11 26.69 -46.80 14.13
CA ARG A 11 27.46 -47.25 12.97
C ARG A 11 26.48 -47.56 11.84
N VAL A 12 26.60 -46.83 10.74
CA VAL A 12 25.90 -47.09 9.46
C VAL A 12 26.16 -48.55 9.07
N PRO A 13 25.15 -49.32 8.61
CA PRO A 13 25.32 -50.71 8.18
C PRO A 13 26.44 -50.83 7.13
N SER A 14 27.17 -51.95 7.14
CA SER A 14 28.31 -52.24 6.25
C SER A 14 27.97 -52.43 4.77
N SER A 15 26.77 -52.02 4.33
CA SER A 15 26.28 -52.07 2.96
C SER A 15 26.12 -50.69 2.31
N TYR A 16 26.54 -49.61 2.97
CA TYR A 16 26.49 -48.27 2.39
C TYR A 16 27.66 -48.04 1.41
N ASP A 17 27.47 -48.39 0.14
CA ASP A 17 28.37 -47.97 -0.93
C ASP A 17 27.94 -46.59 -1.48
N ALA A 18 28.57 -45.52 -0.98
CA ALA A 18 28.35 -44.15 -1.43
C ALA A 18 28.54 -43.98 -2.95
N LYS A 19 29.40 -44.82 -3.58
CA LYS A 19 29.63 -44.80 -5.03
C LYS A 19 28.43 -45.35 -5.78
N GLU A 20 27.85 -46.44 -5.29
CA GLU A 20 26.62 -47.02 -5.84
C GLU A 20 25.43 -46.07 -5.67
N GLN A 21 25.29 -45.43 -4.50
CA GLN A 21 24.20 -44.48 -4.28
C GLN A 21 24.31 -43.21 -5.14
N LYS A 22 25.53 -42.65 -5.30
CA LYS A 22 25.76 -41.55 -6.26
C LYS A 22 25.43 -41.94 -7.69
N LYS A 23 25.73 -43.19 -8.06
CA LYS A 23 25.35 -43.75 -9.35
C LYS A 23 23.82 -43.80 -9.47
N LEU A 24 23.10 -44.30 -8.47
CA LEU A 24 21.63 -44.34 -8.47
C LEU A 24 20.99 -42.95 -8.58
N ILE A 25 21.53 -41.92 -7.91
CA ILE A 25 21.08 -40.53 -8.06
C ILE A 25 21.23 -40.09 -9.53
N GLY A 26 22.41 -40.26 -10.11
CA GLY A 26 22.68 -39.87 -11.49
C GLY A 26 21.84 -40.62 -12.51
N GLU A 27 21.63 -41.93 -12.31
CA GLU A 27 20.76 -42.74 -13.18
C GLU A 27 19.28 -42.40 -13.03
N GLY A 28 18.80 -42.19 -11.80
CA GLY A 28 17.41 -41.80 -11.54
C GLY A 28 17.04 -40.47 -12.23
N ILE A 29 17.93 -39.49 -12.17
CA ILE A 29 17.74 -38.19 -12.84
C ILE A 29 17.80 -38.35 -14.37
N ARG A 30 18.86 -38.98 -14.88
CA ARG A 30 19.07 -39.13 -16.33
C ARG A 30 17.96 -39.92 -17.01
N ASP A 31 17.54 -41.01 -16.37
CA ASP A 31 16.55 -41.94 -16.91
C ASP A 31 15.11 -41.49 -16.57
N LYS A 32 14.95 -40.45 -15.74
CA LYS A 32 13.68 -39.97 -15.17
C LYS A 32 12.87 -41.08 -14.47
N ASP A 33 13.59 -41.98 -13.80
CA ASP A 33 13.01 -43.18 -13.21
C ASP A 33 12.63 -42.95 -11.74
N ILE A 34 11.32 -42.80 -11.51
CA ILE A 34 10.72 -42.63 -10.19
C ILE A 34 11.05 -43.81 -9.26
N GLY A 35 11.07 -45.04 -9.79
CA GLY A 35 11.38 -46.24 -9.01
C GLY A 35 12.82 -46.22 -8.49
N LYS A 36 13.77 -45.81 -9.34
CA LYS A 36 15.17 -45.63 -8.93
C LYS A 36 15.30 -44.56 -7.85
N ILE A 37 14.66 -43.40 -8.02
CA ILE A 37 14.72 -42.32 -7.02
C ILE A 37 14.18 -42.79 -5.66
N LYS A 38 13.07 -43.54 -5.65
CA LYS A 38 12.48 -44.13 -4.43
C LYS A 38 13.33 -45.23 -3.78
N SER A 39 14.27 -45.81 -4.51
CA SER A 39 15.16 -46.87 -4.01
C SER A 39 16.46 -46.34 -3.40
N ILE A 40 16.73 -45.04 -3.55
CA ILE A 40 17.87 -44.37 -2.92
C ILE A 40 17.67 -44.37 -1.41
N ASP A 41 18.71 -44.71 -0.66
CA ASP A 41 18.68 -44.65 0.80
C ASP A 41 18.54 -43.20 1.26
N ASP A 42 17.70 -42.93 2.27
CA ASP A 42 17.45 -41.56 2.77
C ASP A 42 18.75 -40.83 3.15
N SER A 43 19.74 -41.55 3.70
CA SER A 43 21.04 -40.98 4.08
C SER A 43 21.92 -40.61 2.88
N ALA A 44 21.67 -41.21 1.72
CA ALA A 44 22.44 -40.98 0.50
C ALA A 44 22.08 -39.68 -0.22
N PHE A 45 20.90 -39.11 0.02
CA PHE A 45 20.51 -37.84 -0.59
C PHE A 45 21.46 -36.70 -0.25
N VAL A 46 22.22 -36.78 0.85
CA VAL A 46 23.26 -35.79 1.20
C VAL A 46 24.36 -35.66 0.13
N HIS A 47 24.53 -36.66 -0.73
CA HIS A 47 25.51 -36.67 -1.80
C HIS A 47 25.05 -35.98 -3.09
N ALA A 48 23.76 -35.68 -3.24
CA ALA A 48 23.24 -34.90 -4.35
C ALA A 48 23.60 -33.42 -4.18
N ASP A 49 23.90 -32.71 -5.27
CA ASP A 49 23.93 -31.25 -5.26
C ASP A 49 22.51 -30.64 -5.32
N ASP A 50 22.42 -29.32 -5.15
CA ASP A 50 21.15 -28.60 -5.11
C ASP A 50 20.32 -28.78 -6.40
N THR A 51 20.96 -28.83 -7.56
CA THR A 51 20.27 -29.03 -8.85
C THR A 51 19.72 -30.45 -8.93
N GLN A 52 20.53 -31.43 -8.55
CA GLN A 52 20.13 -32.84 -8.52
C GLN A 52 18.97 -33.09 -7.55
N CYS A 53 18.98 -32.45 -6.37
CA CYS A 53 17.86 -32.52 -5.43
C CYS A 53 16.56 -32.03 -6.08
N ILE A 54 16.60 -30.86 -6.73
CA ILE A 54 15.42 -30.27 -7.38
C ILE A 54 14.96 -31.11 -8.57
N ASP A 55 15.87 -31.63 -9.40
CA ASP A 55 15.54 -32.49 -10.53
C ASP A 55 14.82 -33.78 -10.06
N MET A 56 15.31 -34.41 -8.98
CA MET A 56 14.64 -35.59 -8.41
C MET A 56 13.23 -35.25 -7.90
N ILE A 57 13.05 -34.13 -7.22
CA ILE A 57 11.72 -33.69 -6.74
C ILE A 57 10.78 -33.43 -7.93
N LEU A 58 11.25 -32.76 -8.98
CA LEU A 58 10.44 -32.50 -10.18
C LEU A 58 10.05 -33.80 -10.90
N ILE A 59 10.93 -34.81 -10.93
CA ILE A 59 10.60 -36.14 -11.47
C ILE A 59 9.53 -36.83 -10.60
N LEU A 60 9.64 -36.76 -9.28
CA LEU A 60 8.62 -37.29 -8.35
C LEU A 60 7.29 -36.55 -8.45
N LEU A 61 7.28 -35.27 -8.78
CA LEU A 61 6.05 -34.49 -8.98
C LEU A 61 5.42 -34.73 -10.37
N ASN A 62 6.19 -35.24 -11.33
CA ASN A 62 5.76 -35.46 -12.72
C ASN A 62 5.02 -36.80 -12.91
N GLN A 63 3.98 -37.02 -12.11
CA GLN A 63 3.10 -38.19 -12.21
C GLN A 63 1.65 -37.81 -11.90
N GLY A 64 0.72 -38.71 -12.25
CA GLY A 64 -0.72 -38.49 -12.06
C GLY A 64 -1.12 -38.39 -10.59
N TRP A 65 -0.46 -39.15 -9.71
CA TRP A 65 -0.72 -39.19 -8.28
C TRP A 65 0.59 -39.28 -7.49
N VAL A 66 0.74 -38.43 -6.49
CA VAL A 66 1.86 -38.45 -5.53
C VAL A 66 1.41 -39.31 -4.36
N GLY A 67 1.98 -40.51 -4.23
CA GLY A 67 1.64 -41.44 -3.16
C GLY A 67 2.55 -41.31 -1.93
N PRO A 68 2.27 -42.05 -0.84
CA PRO A 68 3.05 -41.95 0.41
C PRO A 68 4.55 -42.19 0.26
N ARG A 69 4.97 -43.06 -0.66
CA ARG A 69 6.40 -43.31 -0.94
C ARG A 69 7.06 -42.13 -1.67
N ASP A 70 6.31 -41.42 -2.51
CA ASP A 70 6.78 -40.20 -3.19
C ASP A 70 6.95 -39.06 -2.18
N GLU A 71 5.96 -38.89 -1.30
CA GLU A 71 6.00 -37.92 -0.21
C GLU A 71 7.21 -38.17 0.70
N ASN A 72 7.46 -39.43 1.09
CA ASN A 72 8.61 -39.78 1.90
C ASN A 72 9.93 -39.48 1.18
N ALA A 73 10.06 -39.82 -0.11
CA ALA A 73 11.25 -39.51 -0.88
C ALA A 73 11.49 -37.99 -1.01
N MET A 74 10.44 -37.21 -1.29
CA MET A 74 10.55 -35.74 -1.34
C MET A 74 10.92 -35.15 0.03
N TYR A 75 10.32 -35.63 1.12
CA TYR A 75 10.69 -35.27 2.49
C TYR A 75 12.17 -35.55 2.74
N SER A 76 12.66 -36.76 2.43
CA SER A 76 14.06 -37.14 2.62
C SER A 76 15.03 -36.31 1.77
N ILE A 77 14.68 -36.00 0.52
CA ILE A 77 15.50 -35.14 -0.36
C ILE A 77 15.63 -33.74 0.26
N TRP A 78 14.52 -33.09 0.64
CA TRP A 78 14.55 -31.78 1.27
C TRP A 78 15.30 -31.80 2.60
N LYS A 79 15.00 -32.78 3.46
CA LYS A 79 15.65 -32.97 4.77
C LYS A 79 17.15 -33.18 4.65
N SER A 80 17.63 -33.84 3.60
CA SER A 80 19.06 -34.11 3.39
C SER A 80 19.93 -32.85 3.31
N ARG A 81 19.32 -31.69 3.05
CA ARG A 81 20.02 -30.40 2.98
C ARG A 81 20.32 -29.80 4.36
N GLY A 82 19.74 -30.35 5.43
CA GLY A 82 19.85 -29.78 6.78
C GLY A 82 19.46 -28.30 6.77
N ARG A 83 20.27 -27.45 7.43
CA ARG A 83 20.05 -25.99 7.46
C ARG A 83 20.05 -25.31 6.09
N ALA A 84 20.66 -25.91 5.07
CA ALA A 84 20.65 -25.35 3.71
C ALA A 84 19.28 -25.50 3.03
N VAL A 85 18.34 -26.28 3.60
CA VAL A 85 16.98 -26.44 3.08
C VAL A 85 16.26 -25.10 2.93
N ILE A 86 16.53 -24.14 3.83
CA ILE A 86 15.92 -22.81 3.81
C ILE A 86 16.37 -22.04 2.57
N ALA A 87 17.70 -21.95 2.35
CA ALA A 87 18.26 -21.26 1.19
C ALA A 87 17.84 -21.93 -0.13
N LEU A 88 17.80 -23.26 -0.15
CA LEU A 88 17.38 -24.02 -1.32
C LEU A 88 15.90 -23.78 -1.62
N ALA A 89 15.03 -23.89 -0.63
CA ALA A 89 13.60 -23.70 -0.82
C ALA A 89 13.23 -22.22 -1.10
N SER A 90 13.98 -21.24 -0.56
CA SER A 90 13.89 -19.84 -1.00
C SER A 90 14.21 -19.69 -2.48
N LYS A 91 15.30 -20.31 -2.96
CA LYS A 91 15.71 -20.26 -4.37
C LYS A 91 14.73 -20.99 -5.29
N TYR A 92 14.10 -22.06 -4.81
CA TYR A 92 13.18 -22.91 -5.57
C TYR A 92 11.77 -22.94 -4.96
N ALA A 93 11.26 -21.78 -4.53
CA ALA A 93 9.98 -21.67 -3.83
C ALA A 93 8.80 -22.25 -4.63
N TYR A 94 8.86 -22.17 -5.96
CA TYR A 94 7.87 -22.79 -6.83
C TYR A 94 7.81 -24.32 -6.69
N VAL A 95 8.95 -24.99 -6.53
CA VAL A 95 9.04 -26.45 -6.36
C VAL A 95 8.48 -26.86 -5.01
N TRP A 96 8.81 -26.10 -3.97
CA TRP A 96 8.23 -26.27 -2.64
C TRP A 96 6.70 -26.17 -2.69
N ASN A 97 6.18 -25.11 -3.30
CA ASN A 97 4.74 -24.91 -3.44
C ASN A 97 4.07 -26.00 -4.30
N MET A 98 4.74 -26.51 -5.33
CA MET A 98 4.24 -27.66 -6.09
C MET A 98 4.12 -28.92 -5.22
N CYS A 99 5.07 -29.16 -4.30
CA CYS A 99 4.97 -30.26 -3.34
C CYS A 99 3.70 -30.11 -2.50
N LEU A 100 3.46 -28.92 -1.93
CA LEU A 100 2.28 -28.63 -1.13
C LEU A 100 0.97 -28.79 -1.92
N GLN A 101 0.91 -28.26 -3.15
CA GLN A 101 -0.25 -28.38 -4.03
C GLN A 101 -0.57 -29.84 -4.41
N ARG A 102 0.44 -30.72 -4.37
CA ARG A 102 0.29 -32.16 -4.59
C ARG A 102 0.04 -32.95 -3.31
N GLY A 103 -0.19 -32.28 -2.17
CA GLY A 103 -0.53 -32.90 -0.89
C GLY A 103 0.67 -33.28 -0.02
N VAL A 104 1.89 -32.97 -0.44
CA VAL A 104 3.12 -33.32 0.30
C VAL A 104 3.33 -32.39 1.49
N THR A 105 2.51 -32.55 2.53
CA THR A 105 2.52 -31.68 3.72
C THR A 105 3.62 -32.03 4.71
N THR A 106 4.18 -33.25 4.64
CA THR A 106 5.25 -33.76 5.52
C THR A 106 6.54 -32.96 5.43
N ILE A 107 6.77 -32.20 4.35
CA ILE A 107 7.95 -31.31 4.24
C ILE A 107 7.94 -30.19 5.30
N TRP A 108 6.80 -29.91 5.93
CA TRP A 108 6.73 -29.01 7.09
C TRP A 108 7.33 -29.61 8.37
N ASP A 109 7.48 -30.93 8.43
CA ASP A 109 8.05 -31.68 9.57
C ASP A 109 9.58 -31.81 9.48
N ILE A 110 10.22 -31.09 8.56
CA ILE A 110 11.68 -31.06 8.45
C ILE A 110 12.24 -30.37 9.70
N PRO A 111 13.09 -31.04 10.51
CA PRO A 111 13.56 -30.50 11.79
C PRO A 111 14.26 -29.15 11.66
N ASP A 112 14.99 -28.92 10.56
CA ASP A 112 15.71 -27.68 10.28
C ASP A 112 14.81 -26.45 10.06
N LEU A 113 13.49 -26.63 9.89
CA LEU A 113 12.53 -25.51 9.88
C LEU A 113 12.14 -25.06 11.29
N THR A 114 12.30 -25.92 12.31
CA THR A 114 11.93 -25.62 13.70
C THR A 114 12.68 -24.41 14.27
N PRO A 115 14.01 -24.26 14.06
CA PRO A 115 14.71 -23.04 14.45
C PRO A 115 14.11 -21.77 13.85
N VAL A 116 13.66 -21.79 12.59
CA VAL A 116 13.04 -20.62 11.95
C VAL A 116 11.68 -20.32 12.59
N LYS A 117 10.86 -21.33 12.87
CA LYS A 117 9.61 -21.17 13.62
C LYS A 117 9.87 -20.55 15.01
N HIS A 118 10.94 -20.95 15.68
CA HIS A 118 11.34 -20.39 16.96
C HIS A 118 11.87 -18.95 16.85
N GLU A 119 12.70 -18.65 15.85
CA GLU A 119 13.16 -17.30 15.52
C GLU A 119 11.97 -16.36 15.29
N PHE A 120 10.92 -16.84 14.60
CA PHE A 120 9.69 -16.07 14.38
C PHE A 120 9.00 -15.70 15.68
N LYS A 121 8.75 -16.70 16.53
CA LYS A 121 8.18 -16.48 17.87
C LYS A 121 9.01 -15.49 18.69
N GLN A 122 10.34 -15.64 18.68
CA GLN A 122 11.24 -14.72 19.38
C GLN A 122 11.19 -13.29 18.82
N ALA A 123 11.12 -13.13 17.50
CA ALA A 123 11.00 -11.81 16.87
C ALA A 123 9.69 -11.13 17.27
N VAL A 124 8.58 -11.87 17.25
CA VAL A 124 7.27 -11.39 17.69
C VAL A 124 7.29 -11.02 19.17
N SER A 125 7.77 -11.91 20.06
CA SER A 125 7.91 -11.63 21.50
C SER A 125 8.82 -10.43 21.79
N THR A 126 9.88 -10.24 21.02
CA THR A 126 10.81 -9.12 21.20
C THR A 126 10.15 -7.80 20.81
N LYS A 127 9.45 -7.77 19.68
CA LYS A 127 8.69 -6.59 19.24
C LYS A 127 7.56 -6.26 20.23
N ALA A 128 6.82 -7.26 20.68
CA ALA A 128 5.77 -7.14 21.68
C ALA A 128 6.28 -6.56 23.01
N ARG A 129 7.40 -7.09 23.53
CA ARG A 129 8.03 -6.55 24.76
C ARG A 129 8.47 -5.10 24.59
N SER A 130 9.04 -4.74 23.44
CA SER A 130 9.38 -3.35 23.16
C SER A 130 8.16 -2.43 23.24
N TYR A 131 6.98 -2.86 22.76
CA TYR A 131 5.75 -2.08 22.89
C TYR A 131 5.25 -2.01 24.33
N LEU A 132 5.30 -3.11 25.08
CA LEU A 132 4.97 -3.12 26.51
C LEU A 132 5.86 -2.16 27.32
N ASP A 133 7.17 -2.12 27.03
CA ASP A 133 8.12 -1.22 27.69
C ASP A 133 7.82 0.26 27.38
N ILE A 134 7.52 0.58 26.12
CA ILE A 134 7.11 1.92 25.69
C ILE A 134 5.80 2.33 26.39
N ASN A 135 4.82 1.43 26.43
CA ASN A 135 3.52 1.69 27.05
C ASN A 135 3.64 1.88 28.56
N LYS A 136 4.47 1.08 29.25
CA LYS A 136 4.75 1.22 30.68
C LYS A 136 5.35 2.59 31.00
N LYS A 137 6.36 3.01 30.23
CA LYS A 137 6.98 4.34 30.37
C LYS A 137 5.97 5.47 30.09
N THR A 138 5.07 5.27 29.14
CA THR A 138 4.01 6.23 28.80
C THR A 138 3.02 6.38 29.96
N VAL A 139 2.57 5.26 30.54
CA VAL A 139 1.70 5.25 31.72
C VAL A 139 2.36 6.01 32.88
N GLU A 140 3.63 5.75 33.17
CA GLU A 140 4.38 6.45 34.23
C GLU A 140 4.50 7.95 33.95
N THR A 141 4.76 8.32 32.69
CA THR A 141 4.87 9.73 32.25
C THR A 141 3.55 10.47 32.41
N GLU A 142 2.43 9.85 32.02
CA GLU A 142 1.10 10.44 32.13
C GLU A 142 0.66 10.55 33.60
N ARG A 143 0.92 9.52 34.43
CA ARG A 143 0.68 9.62 35.87
C ARG A 143 1.39 10.83 36.48
N LYS A 144 2.66 11.05 36.13
CA LYS A 144 3.43 12.22 36.58
C LYS A 144 2.90 13.54 36.02
N ARG A 145 2.55 13.58 34.72
CA ARG A 145 1.96 14.74 34.03
C ARG A 145 0.71 15.26 34.75
N TYR A 146 -0.07 14.36 35.33
CA TYR A 146 -1.28 14.70 36.07
C TYR A 146 -1.11 14.68 37.60
N GLY A 147 0.10 14.48 38.14
CA GLY A 147 0.34 14.44 39.60
C GLY A 147 -0.37 13.27 40.31
N LEU A 148 -0.49 12.14 39.63
CA LEU A 148 -1.09 10.89 40.13
C LEU A 148 -0.02 9.93 40.71
N ASP A 149 1.26 10.29 40.61
CA ASP A 149 2.40 9.61 41.22
C ASP A 149 2.58 9.98 42.69
N SER A 150 1.98 11.08 43.15
CA SER A 150 2.01 11.54 44.54
C SER A 150 0.64 12.07 44.99
N PRO A 151 -0.38 11.20 45.14
CA PRO A 151 -1.77 11.63 45.36
C PRO A 151 -2.01 12.41 46.65
N SER A 152 -1.09 12.34 47.63
CA SER A 152 -1.13 13.13 48.86
C SER A 152 -0.62 14.56 48.71
N THR A 153 -0.05 14.92 47.56
CA THR A 153 0.51 16.25 47.28
C THR A 153 -0.44 17.01 46.37
N ALA A 154 -0.67 18.29 46.66
CA ALA A 154 -1.44 19.15 45.78
C ALA A 154 -0.76 19.24 44.39
N PRO A 155 -1.52 19.17 43.29
CA PRO A 155 -0.95 19.29 41.95
C PRO A 155 -0.24 20.64 41.77
N THR A 156 0.86 20.65 41.04
CA THR A 156 1.49 21.90 40.59
C THR A 156 0.57 22.66 39.64
N SER A 157 0.82 23.95 39.41
CA SER A 157 0.05 24.73 38.43
C SER A 157 0.06 24.10 37.03
N ASP A 158 1.18 23.50 36.62
CA ASP A 158 1.30 22.82 35.32
C ASP A 158 0.46 21.55 35.28
N GLN A 159 0.49 20.75 36.35
CA GLN A 159 -0.34 19.56 36.46
C GLN A 159 -1.83 19.93 36.47
N GLY A 160 -2.21 21.02 37.17
CA GLY A 160 -3.57 21.55 37.17
C GLY A 160 -4.07 21.88 35.76
N ARG A 161 -3.26 22.61 34.97
CA ARG A 161 -3.56 22.91 33.55
C ARG A 161 -3.66 21.65 32.70
N ALA A 162 -2.70 20.73 32.85
CA ALA A 162 -2.72 19.47 32.09
C ALA A 162 -3.98 18.64 32.38
N ARG A 163 -4.46 18.61 33.63
CA ARG A 163 -5.73 17.95 34.01
C ARG A 163 -6.93 18.60 33.33
N GLU A 164 -6.97 19.94 33.28
CA GLU A 164 -8.01 20.69 32.58
C GLU A 164 -8.03 20.36 31.08
N ASP A 165 -6.87 20.45 30.42
CA ASP A 165 -6.72 20.13 29.00
C ASP A 165 -7.15 18.70 28.67
N LEU A 166 -6.82 17.73 29.55
CA LEU A 166 -7.25 16.33 29.44
C LEU A 166 -8.78 16.19 29.49
N MET A 167 -9.47 16.91 30.37
CA MET A 167 -10.94 16.86 30.48
C MET A 167 -11.61 17.48 29.26
N VAL A 168 -11.05 18.58 28.72
CA VAL A 168 -11.52 19.18 27.45
C VAL A 168 -11.35 18.19 26.30
N ALA A 169 -10.19 17.53 26.22
CA ALA A 169 -9.91 16.50 25.24
C ALA A 169 -10.89 15.31 25.38
N ALA A 170 -11.18 14.85 26.59
CA ALA A 170 -12.16 13.79 26.84
C ALA A 170 -13.56 14.15 26.33
N GLY A 171 -14.01 15.38 26.59
CA GLY A 171 -15.26 15.91 26.04
C GLY A 171 -15.30 15.90 24.51
N THR A 172 -14.16 16.19 23.89
CA THR A 172 -14.02 16.22 22.43
C THR A 172 -14.02 14.81 21.83
N ILE A 173 -13.25 13.87 22.40
CA ILE A 173 -13.26 12.45 22.01
C ILE A 173 -14.67 11.87 22.16
N LYS A 174 -15.38 12.19 23.26
CA LYS A 174 -16.76 11.72 23.46
C LYS A 174 -17.68 12.14 22.32
N LYS A 175 -17.66 13.43 21.95
CA LYS A 175 -18.44 13.95 20.81
C LYS A 175 -18.05 13.25 19.50
N ALA A 176 -16.76 13.03 19.30
CA ALA A 176 -16.23 12.34 18.13
C ALA A 176 -16.71 10.87 18.07
N LYS A 177 -16.55 10.08 19.13
CA LYS A 177 -17.05 8.70 19.20
C LYS A 177 -18.56 8.61 18.97
N ALA A 178 -19.34 9.54 19.53
CA ALA A 178 -20.77 9.60 19.28
C ALA A 178 -21.09 9.83 17.80
N ALA A 179 -20.33 10.68 17.11
CA ALA A 179 -20.46 10.87 15.66
C ALA A 179 -20.04 9.64 14.86
N VAL A 180 -18.95 8.96 15.23
CA VAL A 180 -18.54 7.68 14.61
C VAL A 180 -19.65 6.64 14.73
N ALA A 181 -20.20 6.44 15.94
CA ALA A 181 -21.28 5.49 16.18
C ALA A 181 -22.58 5.86 15.44
N ALA A 182 -22.84 7.14 15.22
CA ALA A 182 -24.00 7.59 14.45
C ALA A 182 -23.83 7.43 12.93
N LEU A 183 -22.58 7.49 12.44
CA LEU A 183 -22.24 7.20 11.04
C LEU A 183 -22.22 5.69 10.77
N ASP A 184 -21.78 4.89 11.74
CA ASP A 184 -21.77 3.43 11.64
C ASP A 184 -23.19 2.86 11.49
N GLY A 185 -23.43 2.10 10.42
CA GLY A 185 -24.76 1.60 10.08
C GLY A 185 -25.75 2.67 9.58
N MET A 186 -25.30 3.90 9.34
CA MET A 186 -26.11 4.95 8.73
C MET A 186 -26.63 4.50 7.36
N PRO A 187 -27.93 4.68 7.03
CA PRO A 187 -28.43 4.35 5.70
C PRO A 187 -27.75 5.21 4.63
N ILE A 188 -27.15 4.55 3.64
CA ILE A 188 -26.50 5.18 2.49
C ILE A 188 -27.20 4.77 1.19
N GLY A 189 -27.14 5.65 0.21
CA GLY A 189 -27.59 5.42 -1.15
C GLY A 189 -26.44 4.89 -2.00
N PHE A 190 -26.71 3.86 -2.78
CA PHE A 190 -25.78 3.36 -3.80
C PHE A 190 -26.56 2.91 -5.04
N ASP A 191 -25.93 2.93 -6.21
CA ASP A 191 -26.55 2.44 -7.43
C ASP A 191 -26.39 0.91 -7.49
N GLY A 192 -27.51 0.19 -7.54
CA GLY A 192 -27.50 -1.27 -7.71
C GLY A 192 -28.25 -1.69 -8.96
N PRO A 193 -27.96 -2.90 -9.49
CA PRO A 193 -28.61 -3.41 -10.68
C PRO A 193 -30.09 -3.73 -10.37
N VAL A 194 -31.00 -3.30 -11.27
CA VAL A 194 -32.41 -3.67 -11.17
C VAL A 194 -32.57 -5.14 -11.54
N ASN A 195 -32.94 -5.98 -10.57
CA ASN A 195 -33.24 -7.38 -10.85
C ASN A 195 -34.40 -7.46 -11.86
N ARG A 196 -34.13 -8.11 -13.01
CA ARG A 196 -35.04 -8.37 -14.15
C ARG A 196 -35.20 -7.27 -15.21
N ASP A 197 -34.36 -6.24 -15.23
CA ASP A 197 -34.31 -5.38 -16.42
C ASP A 197 -33.23 -5.82 -17.42
N PRO A 198 -33.58 -6.41 -18.58
CA PRO A 198 -32.62 -6.72 -19.63
C PRO A 198 -31.90 -5.47 -20.20
N ARG A 199 -32.33 -4.26 -19.86
CA ARG A 199 -31.72 -2.99 -20.29
C ARG A 199 -30.61 -2.48 -19.37
N GLY A 200 -30.32 -3.17 -18.26
CA GLY A 200 -29.25 -2.78 -17.34
C GLY A 200 -29.49 -1.43 -16.65
N ARG A 201 -30.75 -1.08 -16.37
CA ARG A 201 -31.03 0.10 -15.54
C ARG A 201 -30.48 -0.14 -14.13
N SER A 202 -29.88 0.88 -13.54
CA SER A 202 -29.58 0.95 -12.11
C SER A 202 -30.77 1.58 -11.38
N GLU A 203 -31.11 1.04 -10.21
CA GLU A 203 -31.99 1.70 -9.25
C GLU A 203 -31.14 2.15 -8.07
N LYS A 204 -31.56 3.26 -7.45
CA LYS A 204 -30.97 3.68 -6.18
C LYS A 204 -31.39 2.70 -5.11
N CYS A 205 -30.42 2.03 -4.52
CA CYS A 205 -30.58 1.10 -3.41
C CYS A 205 -30.19 1.77 -2.09
N VAL A 206 -30.68 1.22 -0.98
CA VAL A 206 -30.28 1.61 0.38
C VAL A 206 -29.56 0.46 1.07
N GLY A 207 -28.46 0.77 1.75
CA GLY A 207 -27.70 -0.17 2.57
C GLY A 207 -27.15 0.51 3.83
N PRO A 208 -26.75 -0.26 4.85
CA PRO A 208 -26.01 0.31 5.98
C PRO A 208 -24.61 0.74 5.51
N PHE A 209 -24.11 1.83 6.07
CA PHE A 209 -22.72 2.21 5.94
C PHE A 209 -21.82 1.21 6.68
N ASP A 210 -20.84 0.66 5.99
CA ASP A 210 -19.70 -0.08 6.55
C ASP A 210 -18.43 0.71 6.18
N PRO A 211 -17.65 1.21 7.15
CA PRO A 211 -16.43 1.96 6.86
C PRO A 211 -15.35 1.10 6.18
N ALA A 212 -15.34 -0.22 6.38
CA ALA A 212 -14.32 -1.08 5.79
C ALA A 212 -14.60 -1.36 4.32
N ASN A 213 -15.87 -1.49 3.93
CA ASN A 213 -16.25 -1.92 2.59
C ASN A 213 -17.45 -1.12 2.04
N PRO A 214 -17.41 -0.68 0.78
CA PRO A 214 -18.61 -0.24 0.11
C PRO A 214 -19.59 -1.43 0.00
N PRO A 215 -20.92 -1.19 -0.02
CA PRO A 215 -21.91 -2.25 -0.16
C PRO A 215 -21.58 -3.15 -1.35
N ALA A 216 -21.27 -4.42 -1.07
CA ALA A 216 -21.01 -5.39 -2.12
C ALA A 216 -22.33 -5.70 -2.85
N LEU A 217 -22.32 -5.54 -4.17
CA LEU A 217 -23.38 -6.06 -5.03
C LEU A 217 -23.19 -7.58 -5.12
N GLU A 218 -23.57 -8.31 -4.08
CA GLU A 218 -23.59 -9.76 -4.16
C GLU A 218 -24.46 -10.19 -5.35
N SER A 219 -23.88 -10.96 -6.28
CA SER A 219 -24.61 -11.46 -7.44
C SER A 219 -25.81 -12.29 -6.99
N GLY A 220 -27.01 -11.72 -7.14
CA GLY A 220 -28.27 -12.38 -6.79
C GLY A 220 -28.99 -11.79 -5.57
N SER A 221 -28.33 -10.95 -4.77
CA SER A 221 -28.97 -10.28 -3.63
C SER A 221 -29.86 -9.14 -4.13
N ILE A 222 -31.16 -9.20 -3.81
CA ILE A 222 -32.12 -8.15 -4.16
C ILE A 222 -31.75 -6.92 -3.33
N CYS A 223 -31.18 -5.89 -3.95
CA CYS A 223 -30.96 -4.63 -3.27
C CYS A 223 -32.31 -4.04 -2.83
N ARG A 224 -32.36 -3.41 -1.66
CA ARG A 224 -33.57 -2.73 -1.21
C ARG A 224 -33.66 -1.38 -1.94
N PRO A 225 -34.68 -1.11 -2.77
CA PRO A 225 -34.79 0.17 -3.45
C PRO A 225 -35.02 1.29 -2.44
N ALA A 226 -34.32 2.40 -2.62
CA ALA A 226 -34.55 3.63 -1.88
C ALA A 226 -35.86 4.29 -2.37
N SER A 227 -36.63 4.90 -1.47
CA SER A 227 -37.79 5.69 -1.89
C SER A 227 -37.31 6.88 -2.73
N PRO A 228 -37.99 7.26 -3.83
CA PRO A 228 -37.64 8.45 -4.62
C PRO A 228 -37.58 9.75 -3.80
N SER A 229 -38.28 9.81 -2.67
CA SER A 229 -38.29 10.95 -1.76
C SER A 229 -37.18 10.92 -0.71
N GLN A 230 -36.37 9.85 -0.67
CA GLN A 230 -35.37 9.63 0.36
C GLN A 230 -34.03 10.19 -0.10
N ASN A 231 -33.63 11.34 0.45
CA ASN A 231 -32.27 11.83 0.26
C ASN A 231 -31.32 11.01 1.15
N LEU A 232 -30.40 10.26 0.54
CA LEU A 232 -29.43 9.42 1.23
C LEU A 232 -28.02 9.84 0.81
N PRO A 233 -27.06 9.89 1.74
CA PRO A 233 -25.68 10.16 1.36
C PRO A 233 -25.08 8.95 0.67
N THR A 234 -24.09 9.18 -0.19
CA THR A 234 -23.31 8.10 -0.80
C THR A 234 -22.34 7.49 0.22
N TRP A 235 -21.87 6.27 -0.06
CA TRP A 235 -20.82 5.64 0.76
C TRP A 235 -19.58 6.54 0.89
N ASN A 236 -19.12 7.16 -0.20
CA ASN A 236 -17.93 8.03 -0.19
C ASN A 236 -18.13 9.27 0.69
N GLU A 237 -19.31 9.90 0.67
CA GLU A 237 -19.62 11.06 1.52
C GLU A 237 -19.65 10.68 3.00
N THR A 238 -20.28 9.55 3.34
CA THR A 238 -20.31 9.05 4.71
C THR A 238 -18.92 8.63 5.17
N LYS A 239 -18.15 7.90 4.34
CA LYS A 239 -16.76 7.49 4.63
C LYS A 239 -15.85 8.66 4.88
N LYS A 240 -15.96 9.72 4.09
CA LYS A 240 -15.18 10.95 4.28
C LYS A 240 -15.44 11.59 5.64
N ASN A 241 -16.70 11.69 6.07
CA ASN A 241 -17.04 12.24 7.38
C ASN A 241 -16.63 11.29 8.51
N TYR A 242 -16.76 9.98 8.32
CA TYR A 242 -16.26 8.97 9.25
C TYR A 242 -14.76 9.14 9.48
N ASP A 243 -13.97 9.22 8.40
CA ASP A 243 -12.51 9.33 8.47
C ASP A 243 -12.04 10.60 9.17
N ARG A 244 -12.76 11.72 9.01
CA ARG A 244 -12.47 12.97 9.73
C ARG A 244 -12.64 12.84 11.23
N VAL A 245 -13.75 12.25 11.64
CA VAL A 245 -14.02 12.08 13.07
C VAL A 245 -13.09 11.05 13.67
N GLN A 246 -12.82 9.97 12.94
CA GLN A 246 -11.84 8.98 13.36
C GLN A 246 -10.45 9.61 13.51
N ALA A 247 -10.03 10.45 12.58
CA ALA A 247 -8.80 11.21 12.71
C ALA A 247 -8.80 12.02 14.01
N ILE A 248 -9.85 12.78 14.32
CA ILE A 248 -9.95 13.55 15.59
C ILE A 248 -9.74 12.66 16.81
N VAL A 249 -10.38 11.49 16.86
CA VAL A 249 -10.17 10.49 17.92
C VAL A 249 -8.69 10.09 17.98
N ASP A 250 -8.07 9.77 16.85
CA ASP A 250 -6.68 9.35 16.75
C ASP A 250 -5.69 10.45 17.21
N HIS A 251 -5.96 11.72 16.90
CA HIS A 251 -5.11 12.84 17.34
C HIS A 251 -5.15 13.07 18.84
N PHE A 252 -6.35 13.08 19.43
CA PHE A 252 -6.44 13.24 20.88
C PHE A 252 -5.92 12.00 21.61
N ALA A 253 -6.12 10.80 21.06
CA ALA A 253 -5.49 9.58 21.57
C ALA A 253 -3.96 9.70 21.62
N LYS A 254 -3.34 10.34 20.62
CA LYS A 254 -1.90 10.60 20.57
C LYS A 254 -1.44 11.70 21.56
N LEU A 255 -2.19 12.79 21.70
CA LEU A 255 -1.83 13.89 22.60
C LEU A 255 -2.09 13.58 24.09
N TYR A 256 -3.08 12.71 24.33
CA TYR A 256 -3.53 12.30 25.66
C TYR A 256 -3.65 10.79 25.76
N PRO A 257 -2.51 10.05 25.78
CA PRO A 257 -2.45 8.61 26.04
C PRO A 257 -3.34 8.12 27.19
N ALA A 258 -3.50 8.93 28.25
CA ALA A 258 -4.37 8.59 29.37
C ALA A 258 -5.84 8.38 28.99
N LEU A 259 -6.34 9.01 27.92
CA LEU A 259 -7.71 8.79 27.43
C LEU A 259 -7.87 7.46 26.69
N VAL A 260 -6.79 6.91 26.13
CA VAL A 260 -6.79 5.59 25.46
C VAL A 260 -6.87 4.46 26.49
N ALA A 261 -6.37 4.69 27.71
CA ALA A 261 -6.45 3.73 28.81
C ALA A 261 -7.90 3.52 29.33
N LEU A 262 -8.84 4.40 28.98
CA LEU A 262 -10.24 4.27 29.34
C LEU A 262 -10.87 3.11 28.57
N ARG A 263 -11.47 2.16 29.30
CA ARG A 263 -11.94 0.87 28.79
C ARG A 263 -13.24 0.97 28.01
N ASP A 264 -14.08 1.92 28.37
CA ASP A 264 -15.43 2.08 27.81
C ASP A 264 -15.91 3.54 27.85
N ASP A 265 -17.06 3.76 27.22
CA ASP A 265 -17.67 5.09 27.14
C ASP A 265 -18.22 5.57 28.50
N THR A 266 -18.42 4.69 29.49
CA THR A 266 -18.83 5.10 30.85
C THR A 266 -17.67 5.81 31.55
N GLN A 267 -16.46 5.28 31.41
CA GLN A 267 -15.26 5.92 31.96
C GLN A 267 -14.93 7.22 31.22
N LEU A 268 -15.04 7.23 29.89
CA LEU A 268 -14.89 8.45 29.09
C LEU A 268 -15.92 9.50 29.51
N ASP A 269 -17.17 9.10 29.72
CA ASP A 269 -18.24 9.97 30.20
C ASP A 269 -17.95 10.57 31.58
N ALA A 270 -17.40 9.77 32.49
CA ALA A 270 -17.03 10.25 33.82
C ALA A 270 -15.96 11.35 33.77
N VAL A 271 -15.00 11.24 32.83
CA VAL A 271 -13.96 12.26 32.62
C VAL A 271 -14.50 13.47 31.84
N ALA A 272 -15.34 13.23 30.83
CA ALA A 272 -15.88 14.24 29.94
C ALA A 272 -17.00 15.11 30.54
N LYS A 273 -17.69 14.65 31.59
CA LYS A 273 -18.77 15.39 32.27
C LYS A 273 -18.29 16.72 32.87
N LEU A 274 -16.98 16.87 33.05
CA LEU A 274 -16.37 18.08 33.57
C LEU A 274 -16.01 19.01 32.44
N GLY A 275 -16.96 19.87 32.07
CA GLY A 275 -16.66 21.04 31.26
C GLY A 275 -15.63 21.95 31.95
N VAL A 276 -15.04 22.86 31.18
CA VAL A 276 -13.95 23.83 31.51
C VAL A 276 -14.31 24.81 32.66
N SER A 277 -15.34 24.54 33.46
CA SER A 277 -15.93 25.50 34.40
C SER A 277 -16.47 24.90 35.69
N SER A 278 -16.16 23.64 36.04
CA SER A 278 -16.56 23.14 37.36
C SER A 278 -15.64 23.77 38.42
N GLU A 279 -16.12 24.78 39.14
CA GLU A 279 -15.44 25.35 40.32
C GLU A 279 -15.34 24.36 41.49
N LEU A 280 -15.74 23.09 41.30
CA LEU A 280 -15.86 22.07 42.34
C LEU A 280 -14.64 21.13 42.33
N PRO A 281 -13.71 21.25 43.31
CA PRO A 281 -12.52 20.39 43.41
C PRO A 281 -12.85 18.89 43.53
N ALA A 282 -14.02 18.55 44.07
CA ALA A 282 -14.46 17.17 44.27
C ALA A 282 -14.72 16.43 42.95
N GLU A 283 -15.26 17.13 41.95
CA GLU A 283 -15.58 16.49 40.67
C GLU A 283 -14.32 16.27 39.83
N GLN A 284 -13.42 17.25 39.77
CA GLN A 284 -12.10 17.10 39.17
C GLN A 284 -11.32 15.94 39.79
N LEU A 285 -11.38 15.80 41.12
CA LEU A 285 -10.78 14.67 41.82
C LEU A 285 -11.40 13.33 41.37
N SER A 286 -12.72 13.27 41.20
CA SER A 286 -13.41 12.07 40.71
C SER A 286 -12.95 11.66 39.31
N ALA A 287 -12.83 12.60 38.36
CA ALA A 287 -12.33 12.28 37.02
C ALA A 287 -10.87 11.83 37.04
N MET A 288 -10.03 12.46 37.87
CA MET A 288 -8.63 12.03 38.01
C MET A 288 -8.50 10.65 38.65
N ASN A 289 -9.41 10.26 39.54
CA ASN A 289 -9.45 8.89 40.06
C ASN A 289 -9.80 7.87 38.97
N VAL A 290 -10.69 8.21 38.03
CA VAL A 290 -11.00 7.34 36.88
C VAL A 290 -9.78 7.17 35.98
N ILE A 291 -9.07 8.26 35.68
CA ILE A 291 -7.82 8.22 34.91
C ILE A 291 -6.74 7.42 35.63
N ASP A 292 -6.55 7.65 36.93
CA ASP A 292 -5.56 6.93 37.73
C ASP A 292 -5.82 5.42 37.73
N GLN A 293 -7.09 5.02 37.93
CA GLN A 293 -7.50 3.63 37.90
C GLN A 293 -7.32 3.01 36.51
N ALA A 294 -7.64 3.74 35.43
CA ALA A 294 -7.44 3.26 34.07
C ALA A 294 -5.95 3.05 33.75
N LEU A 295 -5.08 3.99 34.12
CA LEU A 295 -3.63 3.90 33.98
C LEU A 295 -3.03 2.77 34.84
N ALA A 296 -3.51 2.61 36.08
CA ALA A 296 -3.09 1.50 36.95
C ALA A 296 -3.49 0.14 36.36
N ASN A 297 -4.73 -0.03 35.91
CA ASN A 297 -5.19 -1.25 35.25
C ASN A 297 -4.37 -1.55 33.99
N THR A 298 -4.02 -0.52 33.21
CA THR A 298 -3.18 -0.67 32.01
C THR A 298 -1.80 -1.19 32.38
N LYS A 299 -1.19 -0.63 33.44
CA LYS A 299 0.09 -1.10 33.97
C LYS A 299 0.00 -2.55 34.48
N ASP A 300 -1.03 -2.90 35.20
CA ASP A 300 -1.23 -4.26 35.71
C ASP A 300 -1.38 -5.27 34.55
N ASN A 301 -2.13 -4.91 33.51
CA ASN A 301 -2.25 -5.73 32.31
C ASN A 301 -0.90 -5.89 31.58
N ILE A 302 -0.08 -4.83 31.50
CA ILE A 302 1.28 -4.90 30.94
C ILE A 302 2.14 -5.89 31.76
N ASP A 303 2.13 -5.75 33.08
CA ASP A 303 2.93 -6.58 33.99
C ASP A 303 2.46 -8.06 33.95
N GLN A 304 1.16 -8.32 33.73
CA GLN A 304 0.61 -9.66 33.51
C GLN A 304 0.91 -10.25 32.12
N THR A 305 1.02 -9.41 31.08
CA THR A 305 1.28 -9.87 29.71
C THR A 305 2.76 -10.20 29.49
N TYR A 306 3.68 -9.51 30.17
CA TYR A 306 5.12 -9.73 30.04
C TYR A 306 5.56 -11.21 30.19
N PRO A 307 5.15 -11.95 31.23
CA PRO A 307 5.53 -13.37 31.38
C PRO A 307 4.97 -14.25 30.25
N LEU A 308 3.80 -13.95 29.69
CA LEU A 308 3.20 -14.71 28.58
C LEU A 308 4.05 -14.65 27.31
N LEU A 309 4.79 -13.56 27.11
CA LEU A 309 5.70 -13.41 25.96
C LEU A 309 7.02 -14.17 26.13
N THR A 310 7.35 -14.55 27.37
CA THR A 310 8.60 -15.24 27.74
C THR A 310 8.42 -16.74 27.97
N ASP A 311 7.20 -17.20 28.24
CA ASP A 311 6.93 -18.60 28.47
C ASP A 311 6.96 -19.37 27.14
N ALA A 312 8.00 -20.19 26.95
CA ALA A 312 8.14 -21.02 25.77
C ALA A 312 7.03 -22.07 25.60
N LYS A 313 6.28 -22.39 26.68
CA LYS A 313 5.13 -23.30 26.63
C LYS A 313 3.85 -22.61 26.18
N VAL A 314 3.75 -21.30 26.41
CA VAL A 314 2.61 -20.50 26.00
C VAL A 314 2.97 -19.87 24.67
N GLU A 315 2.44 -20.41 23.57
CA GLU A 315 2.71 -19.92 22.22
C GLU A 315 2.02 -18.58 21.91
N PHE A 316 1.82 -17.71 22.91
CA PHE A 316 1.11 -16.43 22.82
C PHE A 316 1.67 -15.50 21.73
N ALA A 317 2.96 -15.59 21.42
CA ALA A 317 3.57 -14.88 20.30
C ALA A 317 2.86 -15.17 18.95
N LEU A 318 2.33 -16.38 18.76
CA LEU A 318 1.62 -16.76 17.53
C LEU A 318 0.16 -16.29 17.50
N GLU A 319 -0.33 -15.61 18.53
CA GLU A 319 -1.66 -14.97 18.57
C GLU A 319 -1.59 -13.48 18.21
N LEU A 320 -0.38 -12.90 18.10
CA LEU A 320 -0.16 -11.46 17.91
C LEU A 320 -0.17 -11.07 16.42
N GLN A 321 -1.28 -11.35 15.73
CA GLN A 321 -1.43 -11.16 14.28
C GLN A 321 -0.97 -9.79 13.77
N PRO A 322 -1.27 -8.65 14.44
CA PRO A 322 -0.80 -7.35 13.97
C PRO A 322 0.73 -7.22 13.96
N ILE A 323 1.42 -7.84 14.93
CA ILE A 323 2.88 -7.86 14.95
C ILE A 323 3.42 -8.78 13.85
N HIS A 324 2.75 -9.89 13.53
CA HIS A 324 3.12 -10.74 12.39
C HIS A 324 3.09 -9.93 11.09
N GLN A 325 1.98 -9.24 10.84
CA GLN A 325 1.81 -8.38 9.66
C GLN A 325 2.86 -7.27 9.61
N GLN A 326 3.23 -6.70 10.74
CA GLN A 326 4.31 -5.72 10.82
C GLN A 326 5.66 -6.33 10.45
N LEU A 327 6.02 -7.47 11.03
CA LEU A 327 7.28 -8.16 10.72
C LEU A 327 7.34 -8.51 9.23
N PHE A 328 6.27 -9.05 8.64
CA PHE A 328 6.21 -9.36 7.21
C PHE A 328 6.34 -8.13 6.31
N ARG A 329 5.93 -6.95 6.77
CA ARG A 329 6.01 -5.68 6.02
C ARG A 329 7.29 -4.89 6.25
N GLU A 330 7.94 -5.04 7.40
CA GLU A 330 9.03 -4.15 7.83
C GLU A 330 10.36 -4.87 7.98
N ASP A 331 10.37 -6.06 8.59
CA ASP A 331 11.59 -6.79 8.94
C ASP A 331 12.18 -7.51 7.72
N PRO A 332 13.44 -7.21 7.31
CA PRO A 332 14.08 -7.85 6.16
C PRO A 332 14.12 -9.38 6.21
N ASN A 333 14.22 -9.99 7.41
CA ASN A 333 14.25 -11.44 7.56
C ASN A 333 12.88 -12.07 7.27
N TRP A 334 11.80 -11.40 7.70
CA TRP A 334 10.43 -11.88 7.55
C TRP A 334 9.74 -11.39 6.27
N LYS A 335 10.40 -10.49 5.52
CA LYS A 335 10.07 -10.16 4.12
C LYS A 335 10.52 -11.24 3.14
N GLU A 336 11.53 -12.03 3.50
CA GLU A 336 12.01 -13.12 2.65
C GLU A 336 10.87 -14.14 2.46
N PRO A 337 10.45 -14.42 1.21
CA PRO A 337 9.22 -15.16 0.94
C PRO A 337 9.13 -16.53 1.63
N PHE A 338 10.23 -17.26 1.73
CA PHE A 338 10.20 -18.60 2.30
C PHE A 338 10.16 -18.60 3.83
N ARG A 339 10.93 -17.73 4.50
CA ARG A 339 10.83 -17.50 5.95
C ARG A 339 9.43 -17.02 6.33
N LYS A 340 8.83 -16.13 5.53
CA LYS A 340 7.44 -15.72 5.69
C LYS A 340 6.49 -16.92 5.60
N LEU A 341 6.67 -17.79 4.60
CA LEU A 341 5.86 -19.01 4.45
C LEU A 341 5.99 -19.95 5.65
N ILE A 342 7.21 -20.13 6.20
CA ILE A 342 7.45 -20.92 7.42
C ILE A 342 6.74 -20.29 8.64
N ALA A 343 6.77 -18.96 8.75
CA ALA A 343 6.10 -18.24 9.84
C ALA A 343 4.58 -18.34 9.73
N GLU A 344 4.01 -18.16 8.54
CA GLU A 344 2.58 -18.38 8.25
C GLU A 344 2.16 -19.80 8.60
N ARG A 345 2.99 -20.80 8.27
CA ARG A 345 2.74 -22.18 8.66
C ARG A 345 2.78 -22.38 10.18
N ALA A 346 3.71 -21.73 10.89
CA ALA A 346 3.76 -21.80 12.35
C ALA A 346 2.48 -21.22 12.98
N ILE A 347 1.93 -20.14 12.42
CA ILE A 347 0.65 -19.54 12.85
C ILE A 347 -0.51 -20.51 12.55
N GLU A 348 -0.54 -21.11 11.36
CA GLU A 348 -1.57 -22.07 10.97
C GLU A 348 -1.58 -23.32 11.86
N GLU A 349 -0.41 -23.89 12.16
CA GLU A 349 -0.25 -25.02 13.09
C GLU A 349 -0.69 -24.66 14.52
N HIS A 350 -0.60 -23.39 14.89
CA HIS A 350 -1.01 -22.88 16.19
C HIS A 350 -2.51 -22.62 16.33
N ASN A 351 -3.26 -22.43 15.23
CA ASN A 351 -4.70 -22.08 15.21
C ASN A 351 -5.59 -23.13 15.91
N ASN A 352 -5.48 -23.18 17.22
CA ASN A 352 -6.25 -23.95 18.17
C ASN A 352 -7.34 -23.03 18.69
N VAL A 353 -8.59 -23.41 18.43
CA VAL A 353 -9.83 -22.87 19.03
C VAL A 353 -9.77 -22.85 20.58
N GLN A 354 -8.75 -23.46 21.20
CA GLN A 354 -8.56 -23.53 22.64
C GLN A 354 -8.00 -22.27 23.31
N PHE A 355 -7.26 -21.37 22.65
CA PHE A 355 -6.74 -20.17 23.33
C PHE A 355 -7.89 -19.28 23.87
N TRP A 356 -8.85 -18.95 23.00
CA TRP A 356 -10.04 -18.17 23.36
C TRP A 356 -10.95 -18.89 24.35
N ASN A 357 -11.03 -20.23 24.28
CA ASN A 357 -11.83 -21.04 25.19
C ASN A 357 -11.20 -21.21 26.59
N THR A 358 -9.88 -21.08 26.72
CA THR A 358 -9.17 -21.35 27.99
C THR A 358 -8.83 -20.07 28.76
N MET A 359 -8.68 -18.92 28.09
CA MET A 359 -8.22 -17.66 28.74
C MET A 359 -9.35 -16.69 29.13
N GLY A 360 -10.60 -16.88 28.68
CA GLY A 360 -11.71 -15.99 29.00
C GLY A 360 -11.52 -14.54 28.50
N VAL A 361 -12.51 -13.69 28.74
CA VAL A 361 -12.61 -12.29 28.24
C VAL A 361 -11.38 -11.41 28.55
N ALA A 362 -10.50 -11.81 29.47
CA ALA A 362 -9.29 -11.09 29.83
C ALA A 362 -8.22 -11.04 28.70
N ALA A 363 -8.15 -12.06 27.83
CA ALA A 363 -7.11 -12.16 26.80
C ALA A 363 -7.23 -11.10 25.68
N ALA A 364 -8.45 -10.74 25.28
CA ALA A 364 -8.68 -9.73 24.25
C ALA A 364 -8.11 -8.35 24.65
N GLY A 365 -8.21 -7.99 25.94
CA GLY A 365 -7.64 -6.75 26.46
C GLY A 365 -6.11 -6.75 26.45
N MET A 366 -5.47 -7.90 26.70
CA MET A 366 -4.00 -8.02 26.71
C MET A 366 -3.39 -7.91 25.30
N ALA A 367 -4.03 -8.51 24.29
CA ALA A 367 -3.55 -8.44 22.90
C ALA A 367 -3.57 -7.01 22.33
N LEU A 368 -4.61 -6.23 22.65
CA LEU A 368 -4.72 -4.82 22.22
C LEU A 368 -3.60 -3.95 22.83
N ILE A 369 -3.25 -4.18 24.09
CA ILE A 369 -2.18 -3.43 24.79
C ILE A 369 -0.80 -3.73 24.20
N VAL A 370 -0.58 -4.95 23.69
CA VAL A 370 0.69 -5.34 23.06
C VAL A 370 0.87 -4.67 21.69
N VAL A 371 -0.21 -4.46 20.94
CA VAL A 371 -0.16 -3.95 19.56
C VAL A 371 -0.25 -2.42 19.50
N ALA A 372 -0.97 -1.81 20.43
CA ALA A 372 -1.11 -0.37 20.50
C ALA A 372 0.17 0.25 21.08
N GLU A 373 1.07 0.76 20.24
CA GLU A 373 2.06 1.72 20.71
C GLU A 373 1.31 3.03 21.03
N ILE A 374 1.00 3.23 22.32
CA ILE A 374 0.16 4.34 22.80
C ILE A 374 0.76 5.70 22.39
N THR A 375 2.07 5.78 22.19
CA THR A 375 2.79 6.99 21.79
C THR A 375 2.76 7.31 20.30
N THR A 376 2.58 6.33 19.41
CA THR A 376 2.65 6.58 17.95
C THR A 376 1.31 6.61 17.27
N GLY A 377 0.26 5.98 17.85
CA GLY A 377 -1.07 5.92 17.25
C GLY A 377 -0.97 5.43 15.81
N GLY A 378 -0.76 4.12 15.61
CA GLY A 378 -0.26 3.44 14.39
C GLY A 378 -0.97 3.64 13.04
N LEU A 379 -1.65 4.77 12.81
CA LEU A 379 -2.38 5.17 11.60
C LEU A 379 -2.06 6.63 11.17
N ALA A 380 -0.91 7.18 11.55
CA ALA A 380 -0.62 8.63 11.50
C ALA A 380 -0.60 9.34 10.12
N THR A 381 -0.68 8.64 8.99
CA THR A 381 -0.54 9.26 7.64
C THR A 381 -1.84 9.94 7.14
N PHE A 382 -2.99 9.74 7.79
CA PHE A 382 -4.28 10.22 7.27
C PHE A 382 -4.66 11.65 7.67
N PHE A 383 -3.92 12.26 8.60
CA PHE A 383 -4.27 13.55 9.21
C PHE A 383 -4.28 14.75 8.25
N LEU A 384 -3.45 14.72 7.21
CA LEU A 384 -3.31 15.83 6.26
C LEU A 384 -4.22 15.68 5.03
N ALA A 385 -4.79 14.51 4.78
CA ALA A 385 -5.66 14.26 3.62
C ALA A 385 -7.17 14.48 3.90
N ALA A 386 -7.61 14.38 5.16
CA ALA A 386 -9.03 14.37 5.50
C ALA A 386 -9.69 15.76 5.68
N ALA A 387 -8.91 16.84 5.75
CA ALA A 387 -9.37 18.17 6.19
C ALA A 387 -9.99 19.07 5.10
N ALA A 388 -10.55 18.53 4.00
CA ALA A 388 -11.12 19.34 2.91
C ALA A 388 -12.60 19.09 2.54
N ALA A 389 -13.47 20.08 2.82
CA ALA A 389 -14.93 20.30 2.58
C ALA A 389 -15.95 20.12 3.77
N GLY A 390 -16.54 21.20 4.29
CA GLY A 390 -17.18 21.32 5.63
C GLY A 390 -18.69 21.23 5.86
N SER A 391 -19.15 21.75 7.02
CA SER A 391 -20.53 21.63 7.55
C SER A 391 -20.82 22.42 8.89
N SER A 392 -22.07 22.33 9.43
CA SER A 392 -22.97 23.04 10.44
C SER A 392 -22.87 24.52 10.93
N ALA A 393 -24.00 25.09 11.41
CA ALA A 393 -24.13 26.50 11.82
C ALA A 393 -23.55 26.84 13.22
N GLN A 394 -23.44 25.85 14.12
CA GLN A 394 -22.55 25.98 15.28
C GLN A 394 -21.11 25.94 14.78
N ALA A 395 -20.84 25.11 13.77
CA ALA A 395 -19.58 25.16 13.05
C ALA A 395 -19.36 26.47 12.29
N ALA A 396 -20.38 27.22 11.84
CA ALA A 396 -20.16 28.52 11.22
C ALA A 396 -19.49 29.45 12.23
N ALA A 397 -20.02 29.47 13.47
CA ALA A 397 -19.42 30.19 14.57
C ALA A 397 -18.07 29.59 15.00
N SER A 398 -17.91 28.26 15.01
CA SER A 398 -16.64 27.57 15.35
C SER A 398 -15.56 27.79 14.28
N TRP A 399 -15.93 27.85 13.00
CA TRP A 399 -15.06 28.18 11.87
C TRP A 399 -14.71 29.66 11.87
N ASP A 400 -15.67 30.56 12.12
CA ASP A 400 -15.40 32.00 12.24
C ASP A 400 -14.51 32.28 13.47
N LYS A 401 -14.71 31.55 14.58
CA LYS A 401 -13.87 31.58 15.78
C LYS A 401 -12.47 30.98 15.53
N TYR A 402 -12.37 29.85 14.84
CA TYR A 402 -11.09 29.28 14.40
C TYR A 402 -10.32 30.27 13.52
N LEU A 403 -10.97 30.86 12.50
CA LEU A 403 -10.34 31.84 11.61
C LEU A 403 -9.89 33.08 12.35
N THR A 404 -10.68 33.55 13.33
CA THR A 404 -10.35 34.68 14.20
C THR A 404 -9.14 34.36 15.09
N LEU A 405 -9.14 33.19 15.74
CA LEU A 405 -8.04 32.76 16.61
C LEU A 405 -6.76 32.45 15.82
N LYS A 406 -6.89 31.89 14.62
CA LYS A 406 -5.78 31.67 13.70
C LYS A 406 -5.15 32.99 13.28
N ALA A 407 -5.96 33.96 12.82
CA ALA A 407 -5.48 35.29 12.46
C ALA A 407 -4.83 36.01 13.66
N ALA A 408 -5.36 35.84 14.87
CA ALA A 408 -4.77 36.34 16.11
C ALA A 408 -3.47 35.61 16.49
N SER A 409 -3.36 34.32 16.19
CA SER A 409 -2.12 33.54 16.40
C SER A 409 -1.07 33.77 15.32
N GLU A 410 -1.40 34.46 14.23
CA GLU A 410 -0.46 34.75 13.13
C GLU A 410 0.04 36.21 13.18
N SER A 411 -0.47 37.02 14.12
CA SER A 411 -0.17 38.46 14.22
C SER A 411 0.97 38.85 15.19
N HIS A 412 1.78 37.87 15.64
CA HIS A 412 2.86 38.10 16.61
C HIS A 412 4.26 37.70 16.07
N LEU A 413 5.32 38.24 16.68
CA LEU A 413 6.71 38.07 16.25
C LEU A 413 7.48 36.96 17.02
N SER A 414 6.93 36.45 18.13
CA SER A 414 7.55 35.41 18.97
C SER A 414 6.52 34.68 19.86
N GLU A 415 6.77 33.43 20.26
CA GLU A 415 5.84 32.60 21.06
C GLU A 415 5.45 33.24 22.42
N GLU A 416 6.31 34.10 22.97
CA GLU A 416 6.11 34.87 24.21
C GLU A 416 5.19 36.10 24.05
N THR A 417 4.99 36.59 22.82
CA THR A 417 4.10 37.73 22.49
C THR A 417 2.77 37.29 21.89
N ASN A 418 2.47 35.99 21.99
CA ASN A 418 1.32 35.37 21.37
C ASN A 418 0.05 35.59 22.20
N LEU A 419 -0.92 36.34 21.66
CA LEU A 419 -2.20 36.64 22.34
C LEU A 419 -3.15 35.43 22.40
N VAL A 420 -2.89 34.40 21.57
CA VAL A 420 -3.68 33.17 21.47
C VAL A 420 -2.72 31.99 21.34
N ARG A 421 -2.83 31.00 22.23
CA ARG A 421 -1.95 29.82 22.18
C ARG A 421 -2.31 28.91 21.00
N ARG A 422 -1.32 28.22 20.41
CA ARG A 422 -1.52 27.34 19.24
C ARG A 422 -2.51 26.19 19.51
N ASP A 423 -2.53 25.68 20.73
CA ASP A 423 -3.48 24.67 21.21
C ASP A 423 -4.94 25.16 21.16
N GLN A 424 -5.21 26.44 21.43
CA GLN A 424 -6.54 27.05 21.33
C GLN A 424 -7.03 27.13 19.87
N VAL A 425 -6.12 27.41 18.93
CA VAL A 425 -6.43 27.43 17.49
C VAL A 425 -6.74 26.01 17.00
N SER A 426 -5.92 25.02 17.39
CA SER A 426 -6.15 23.62 17.06
C SER A 426 -7.46 23.07 17.65
N ALA A 427 -7.78 23.41 18.91
CA ALA A 427 -9.03 23.01 19.54
C ALA A 427 -10.27 23.51 18.78
N GLN A 428 -10.20 24.72 18.23
CA GLN A 428 -11.32 25.33 17.50
C GLN A 428 -11.46 24.79 16.07
N LEU A 429 -10.36 24.43 15.41
CA LEU A 429 -10.42 23.68 14.16
C LEU A 429 -11.13 22.33 14.36
N ILE A 430 -10.80 21.63 15.45
CA ILE A 430 -11.40 20.33 15.75
C ILE A 430 -12.88 20.48 16.09
N GLU A 431 -13.25 21.48 16.90
CA GLU A 431 -14.65 21.79 17.19
C GLU A 431 -15.44 22.07 15.91
N ALA A 432 -14.90 22.88 15.00
CA ALA A 432 -15.52 23.18 13.71
C ALA A 432 -15.65 21.93 12.80
N THR A 433 -14.72 20.99 12.89
CA THR A 433 -14.76 19.73 12.15
C THR A 433 -15.79 18.75 12.74
N LEU A 434 -15.95 18.69 14.07
CA LEU A 434 -17.00 17.88 14.70
C LEU A 434 -18.39 18.45 14.43
N ASP A 435 -18.54 19.77 14.57
CA ASP A 435 -19.78 20.45 14.25
C ASP A 435 -20.15 20.22 12.77
N THR A 436 -19.15 20.17 11.90
CA THR A 436 -19.30 19.73 10.50
C THR A 436 -19.88 18.32 10.41
N VAL A 437 -19.31 17.34 11.07
CA VAL A 437 -19.88 15.98 10.96
C VAL A 437 -21.28 15.89 11.60
N MET A 438 -21.56 16.65 12.65
CA MET A 438 -22.88 16.66 13.29
C MET A 438 -23.99 17.21 12.40
N ALA A 439 -23.78 18.27 11.59
CA ALA A 439 -24.86 18.63 10.64
C ALA A 439 -25.00 17.65 9.48
N PHE A 440 -23.92 16.96 9.06
CA PHE A 440 -24.09 15.88 8.11
C PHE A 440 -25.04 14.81 8.69
N LEU A 441 -24.84 14.44 9.95
CA LEU A 441 -25.73 13.54 10.67
C LEU A 441 -27.14 14.12 10.80
N ASP A 442 -27.32 15.40 11.14
CA ASP A 442 -28.65 16.03 11.24
C ASP A 442 -29.43 16.01 9.92
N VAL A 443 -28.75 16.26 8.79
CA VAL A 443 -29.36 16.25 7.45
C VAL A 443 -29.94 14.86 7.14
N TYR A 444 -29.15 13.82 7.38
CA TYR A 444 -29.43 12.49 6.84
C TYR A 444 -30.01 11.51 7.86
N SER A 445 -29.88 11.75 9.17
CA SER A 445 -30.54 10.95 10.22
C SER A 445 -32.00 11.33 10.44
N ALA A 446 -32.39 12.58 10.13
CA ALA A 446 -33.76 13.09 10.25
C ALA A 446 -34.78 12.39 9.33
N VAL A 447 -34.31 11.68 8.31
CA VAL A 447 -35.12 10.98 7.30
C VAL A 447 -36.03 9.89 7.90
N ARG A 448 -35.82 9.48 9.16
CA ARG A 448 -36.74 8.55 9.87
C ARG A 448 -38.07 9.18 10.34
N GLY A 449 -38.27 10.50 10.25
CA GLY A 449 -39.35 11.20 10.94
C GLY A 449 -40.36 11.99 10.09
N GLY A 450 -41.08 11.38 9.14
CA GLY A 450 -42.28 11.97 8.51
C GLY A 450 -42.14 13.36 7.83
N ALA A 451 -43.26 13.96 7.41
CA ALA A 451 -43.27 15.19 6.60
C ALA A 451 -42.63 16.42 7.30
N THR A 452 -42.66 16.47 8.63
CA THR A 452 -42.04 17.55 9.42
C THR A 452 -40.52 17.48 9.42
N ALA A 453 -39.92 16.30 9.16
CA ALA A 453 -38.47 16.16 9.00
C ALA A 453 -37.98 16.69 7.64
N LEU A 454 -38.83 16.68 6.60
CA LEU A 454 -38.45 17.14 5.26
C LEU A 454 -38.20 18.66 5.20
N ALA A 455 -38.99 19.45 5.93
CA ALA A 455 -38.77 20.90 6.04
C ALA A 455 -37.49 21.22 6.84
N LYS A 456 -37.16 20.41 7.85
CA LYS A 456 -35.91 20.52 8.61
C LYS A 456 -34.70 20.06 7.80
N SER A 457 -34.85 19.05 6.94
CA SER A 457 -33.77 18.55 6.09
C SER A 457 -33.37 19.56 5.02
N GLN A 458 -34.32 20.28 4.39
CA GLN A 458 -33.99 21.33 3.41
C GLN A 458 -33.21 22.50 4.04
N ALA A 459 -33.60 22.92 5.24
CA ALA A 459 -32.85 23.94 5.98
C ALA A 459 -31.47 23.42 6.41
N ALA A 460 -31.35 22.14 6.77
CA ALA A 460 -30.09 21.51 7.12
C ALA A 460 -29.18 21.34 5.89
N GLU A 461 -29.72 21.01 4.71
CA GLU A 461 -29.00 20.88 3.43
C GLU A 461 -28.43 22.23 2.96
N ALA A 462 -29.25 23.29 2.99
CA ALA A 462 -28.79 24.63 2.64
C ALA A 462 -27.64 25.09 3.56
N ARG A 463 -27.74 24.78 4.85
CA ARG A 463 -26.68 25.04 5.83
C ARG A 463 -25.43 24.22 5.51
N PHE A 464 -25.57 22.92 5.30
CA PHE A 464 -24.47 22.03 4.92
C PHE A 464 -23.70 22.55 3.70
N GLY A 465 -24.42 23.02 2.67
CA GLY A 465 -23.84 23.64 1.47
C GLY A 465 -23.02 24.91 1.73
N GLU A 466 -23.48 25.81 2.60
CA GLU A 466 -22.75 27.05 2.98
C GLU A 466 -21.37 26.74 3.58
N LEU A 467 -21.27 25.62 4.27
CA LEU A 467 -20.16 25.30 5.15
C LEU A 467 -19.10 24.45 4.46
N LEU A 468 -19.53 23.62 3.50
CA LEU A 468 -18.67 23.13 2.42
C LEU A 468 -17.94 24.31 1.77
N GLY A 469 -18.64 25.43 1.53
CA GLY A 469 -18.08 26.66 1.00
C GLY A 469 -17.06 27.34 1.91
N LYS A 470 -17.30 27.40 3.24
CA LYS A 470 -16.36 27.98 4.21
C LYS A 470 -15.09 27.13 4.37
N GLU A 471 -15.21 25.81 4.56
CA GLU A 471 -14.03 24.94 4.66
C GLU A 471 -13.21 24.95 3.37
N ALA A 472 -13.86 24.94 2.19
CA ALA A 472 -13.15 25.04 0.91
C ALA A 472 -12.31 26.33 0.80
N ARG A 473 -12.76 27.45 1.40
CA ARG A 473 -11.97 28.69 1.49
C ARG A 473 -10.79 28.55 2.44
N VAL A 474 -10.93 27.83 3.56
CA VAL A 474 -9.82 27.57 4.49
C VAL A 474 -8.76 26.69 3.83
N VAL A 475 -9.18 25.61 3.18
CA VAL A 475 -8.30 24.72 2.41
C VAL A 475 -7.61 25.50 1.31
N ALA A 476 -8.34 26.31 0.54
CA ALA A 476 -7.76 27.17 -0.50
C ALA A 476 -6.81 28.25 0.05
N ALA A 477 -7.03 28.73 1.28
CA ALA A 477 -6.15 29.68 1.96
C ALA A 477 -4.89 29.01 2.51
N GLN A 478 -5.01 27.80 3.07
CA GLN A 478 -3.87 27.00 3.55
C GLN A 478 -3.01 26.47 2.39
N ALA A 479 -3.64 26.02 1.31
CA ALA A 479 -2.97 25.63 0.07
C ALA A 479 -2.20 26.78 -0.60
N LYS A 480 -2.48 28.04 -0.22
CA LYS A 480 -1.78 29.23 -0.72
C LYS A 480 -0.55 29.65 0.09
N SER A 481 -0.24 29.04 1.23
CA SER A 481 0.90 29.51 2.04
C SER A 481 1.49 28.48 3.01
N ALA A 482 2.71 28.02 2.68
CA ALA A 482 3.80 27.79 3.63
C ALA A 482 5.13 28.08 2.90
N LYS A 483 5.58 29.33 2.97
CA LYS A 483 6.92 29.75 2.54
C LYS A 483 7.81 29.75 3.77
N VAL A 484 8.91 29.00 3.73
CA VAL A 484 9.92 29.02 4.80
C VAL A 484 11.19 29.61 4.22
N GLU A 485 11.61 30.76 4.73
CA GLU A 485 12.94 31.33 4.46
C GLU A 485 13.97 30.58 5.30
N LEU A 486 14.99 30.04 4.65
CA LEU A 486 16.16 29.47 5.31
C LEU A 486 17.37 30.41 5.14
N ALA A 487 18.35 30.25 6.03
CA ALA A 487 19.60 31.01 5.97
C ALA A 487 20.27 30.90 4.59
N ALA A 488 20.94 31.99 4.17
CA ALA A 488 21.59 32.16 2.86
C ALA A 488 20.66 32.42 1.65
N GLY A 489 19.46 32.99 1.87
CA GLY A 489 18.59 33.48 0.79
C GLY A 489 17.85 32.38 0.04
N HIS A 490 17.57 31.26 0.71
CA HIS A 490 16.95 30.08 0.13
C HIS A 490 15.45 30.02 0.49
N GLU A 491 14.59 29.96 -0.53
CA GLU A 491 13.14 29.82 -0.38
C GLU A 491 12.70 28.38 -0.69
N ILE A 492 12.01 27.74 0.25
CA ILE A 492 11.36 26.45 0.01
C ILE A 492 9.85 26.64 -0.09
N VAL A 493 9.28 26.11 -1.17
CA VAL A 493 7.84 26.03 -1.36
C VAL A 493 7.38 24.62 -1.03
N THR A 494 6.63 24.49 0.06
CA THR A 494 6.00 23.23 0.47
C THR A 494 4.52 23.22 0.09
N THR A 495 4.05 22.12 -0.48
CA THR A 495 2.63 21.85 -0.73
C THR A 495 2.19 20.56 -0.03
N GLU A 496 0.92 20.20 -0.18
CA GLU A 496 0.33 18.95 0.29
C GLU A 496 1.00 17.68 -0.29
N ARG A 497 1.86 17.81 -1.31
CA ARG A 497 2.62 16.70 -1.93
C ARG A 497 4.09 16.63 -1.50
N GLY A 498 4.55 17.54 -0.64
CA GLY A 498 5.94 17.65 -0.19
C GLY A 498 6.63 18.95 -0.61
N ILE A 499 7.96 18.95 -0.67
CA ILE A 499 8.74 20.08 -1.18
C ILE A 499 8.63 20.09 -2.71
N GLU A 500 7.83 20.99 -3.26
CA GLU A 500 7.65 21.08 -4.72
C GLU A 500 8.76 21.93 -5.38
N ARG A 501 9.41 22.84 -4.63
CA ARG A 501 10.49 23.67 -5.18
C ARG A 501 11.48 24.17 -4.11
N CYS A 502 12.78 24.02 -4.41
CA CYS A 502 13.91 24.69 -3.75
C CYS A 502 14.35 25.88 -4.64
N SER A 503 13.77 27.06 -4.40
CA SER A 503 13.98 28.33 -5.13
C SER A 503 13.55 28.39 -6.61
N THR A 504 13.55 29.61 -7.16
CA THR A 504 13.20 29.94 -8.56
C THR A 504 14.37 29.87 -9.53
N GLU A 505 15.60 29.65 -9.05
CA GLU A 505 16.84 29.46 -9.82
C GLU A 505 17.43 28.05 -9.56
N PRO A 506 18.37 27.53 -10.38
CA PRO A 506 18.95 26.21 -10.13
C PRO A 506 19.55 26.15 -8.72
N CYS A 507 19.04 25.21 -7.92
CA CYS A 507 19.39 25.07 -6.50
C CYS A 507 20.93 25.04 -6.33
N PRO A 508 21.52 26.03 -5.64
CA PRO A 508 22.98 26.14 -5.49
C PRO A 508 23.60 24.90 -4.83
N LEU A 509 22.86 24.22 -3.96
CA LEU A 509 23.28 22.99 -3.29
C LEU A 509 23.40 21.80 -4.25
N ILE A 510 22.53 21.72 -5.25
CA ILE A 510 22.58 20.68 -6.30
C ILE A 510 23.78 20.95 -7.22
N GLY A 511 24.02 22.21 -7.58
CA GLY A 511 25.21 22.61 -8.35
C GLY A 511 26.51 22.21 -7.65
N ALA A 512 26.64 22.57 -6.38
CA ALA A 512 27.81 22.24 -5.57
C ALA A 512 27.97 20.72 -5.36
N PHE A 513 26.88 19.96 -5.20
CA PHE A 513 26.91 18.50 -5.12
C PHE A 513 27.47 17.88 -6.40
N TRP A 514 26.99 18.31 -7.57
CA TRP A 514 27.45 17.78 -8.86
C TRP A 514 28.89 18.16 -9.17
N GLU A 515 29.31 19.38 -8.85
CA GLU A 515 30.71 19.80 -9.02
C GLU A 515 31.65 18.96 -8.15
N ASN A 516 31.31 18.75 -6.88
CA ASN A 516 32.08 17.90 -5.97
C ASN A 516 32.11 16.44 -6.44
N THR A 517 30.98 15.91 -6.93
CA THR A 517 30.89 14.56 -7.51
C THR A 517 31.80 14.41 -8.73
N LEU A 518 31.85 15.42 -9.60
CA LEU A 518 32.70 15.43 -10.80
C LEU A 518 34.18 15.65 -10.48
N GLU A 519 34.52 16.39 -9.43
CA GLU A 519 35.89 16.53 -8.93
C GLU A 519 36.43 15.21 -8.37
N ARG A 520 35.59 14.45 -7.65
CA ARG A 520 35.93 13.11 -7.14
C ARG A 520 36.00 12.03 -8.23
N ASN A 521 35.35 12.29 -9.38
CA ASN A 521 35.28 11.35 -10.50
C ASN A 521 35.82 11.98 -11.79
N PRO A 522 37.13 12.33 -11.84
CA PRO A 522 37.72 13.06 -12.96
C PRO A 522 37.58 12.33 -14.30
N GLN A 523 37.51 11.00 -14.30
CA GLN A 523 37.27 10.18 -15.48
C GLN A 523 35.90 10.44 -16.12
N VAL A 524 34.88 10.75 -15.32
CA VAL A 524 33.54 11.08 -15.81
C VAL A 524 33.54 12.51 -16.37
N ARG A 525 34.18 13.44 -15.66
CA ARG A 525 34.36 14.82 -16.12
C ARG A 525 35.06 14.87 -17.48
N LEU A 526 36.17 14.16 -17.64
CA LEU A 526 36.90 14.08 -18.91
C LEU A 526 36.04 13.52 -20.06
N ARG A 527 35.16 12.54 -19.80
CA ARG A 527 34.25 12.00 -20.81
C ARG A 527 33.15 12.99 -21.20
N LEU A 528 32.62 13.74 -20.24
CA LEU A 528 31.63 14.80 -20.51
C LEU A 528 32.26 15.95 -21.29
N ASP A 529 33.50 16.32 -20.97
CA ASP A 529 34.25 17.37 -21.67
C ASP A 529 34.63 16.92 -23.10
N ASP A 530 35.07 15.67 -23.30
CA ASP A 530 35.34 15.08 -24.63
C ASP A 530 34.06 14.94 -25.47
N ALA A 531 32.94 14.56 -24.84
CA ALA A 531 31.63 14.54 -25.50
C ALA A 531 31.20 15.95 -25.92
N ALA A 532 31.35 16.95 -25.06
CA ALA A 532 31.01 18.34 -25.39
C ALA A 532 31.88 18.90 -26.52
N ALA A 533 33.18 18.61 -26.52
CA ALA A 533 34.10 19.01 -27.58
C ALA A 533 33.75 18.37 -28.94
N LYS A 534 33.31 17.10 -28.93
CA LYS A 534 32.95 16.34 -30.14
C LYS A 534 31.50 16.51 -30.57
N ALA A 535 30.64 17.15 -29.79
CA ALA A 535 29.23 17.32 -30.12
C ALA A 535 28.97 17.99 -31.48
N ARG A 536 29.91 18.82 -31.96
CA ARG A 536 29.82 19.50 -33.27
C ARG A 536 30.44 18.72 -34.44
N THR A 537 31.33 17.77 -34.17
CA THR A 537 32.15 17.09 -35.20
C THR A 537 31.87 15.60 -35.29
N ASP A 538 31.47 14.98 -34.18
CA ASP A 538 31.08 13.56 -34.07
C ASP A 538 29.95 13.42 -33.03
N PRO A 539 28.71 13.78 -33.40
CA PRO A 539 27.57 13.79 -32.48
C PRO A 539 27.19 12.38 -31.99
N VAL A 540 27.47 11.33 -32.77
CA VAL A 540 27.21 9.94 -32.38
C VAL A 540 28.15 9.52 -31.25
N TYR A 541 29.43 9.84 -31.39
CA TYR A 541 30.40 9.61 -30.32
C TYR A 541 30.06 10.43 -29.07
N ALA A 542 29.69 11.71 -29.24
CA ALA A 542 29.33 12.60 -28.14
C ALA A 542 28.13 12.08 -27.33
N VAL A 543 27.06 11.65 -28.00
CA VAL A 543 25.87 11.08 -27.35
C VAL A 543 26.21 9.79 -26.61
N ARG A 544 27.00 8.89 -27.24
CA ARG A 544 27.40 7.62 -26.60
C ARG A 544 28.24 7.84 -25.35
N ASN A 545 29.19 8.78 -25.39
CA ASN A 545 30.04 9.09 -24.24
C ASN A 545 29.28 9.85 -23.16
N ALA A 546 28.36 10.74 -23.52
CA ALA A 546 27.48 11.41 -22.56
C ALA A 546 26.57 10.40 -21.85
N ALA A 547 25.96 9.44 -22.57
CA ALA A 547 25.15 8.39 -21.97
C ALA A 547 25.97 7.44 -21.06
N SER A 548 27.19 7.09 -21.47
CA SER A 548 28.11 6.29 -20.66
C SER A 548 28.56 7.03 -19.39
N ALA A 549 28.82 8.33 -19.50
CA ALA A 549 29.13 9.20 -18.36
C ALA A 549 27.92 9.35 -17.43
N ASP A 550 26.70 9.47 -17.98
CA ASP A 550 25.46 9.53 -17.21
C ASP A 550 25.19 8.24 -16.44
N MET A 551 25.33 7.05 -17.07
CA MET A 551 25.24 5.77 -16.34
C MET A 551 26.30 5.65 -15.24
N SER A 552 27.52 6.13 -15.52
CA SER A 552 28.59 6.17 -14.50
C SER A 552 28.18 7.08 -13.34
N LEU A 553 27.62 8.26 -13.60
CA LEU A 553 27.10 9.18 -12.58
C LEU A 553 25.91 8.61 -11.82
N GLN A 554 24.98 7.92 -12.47
CA GLN A 554 23.84 7.30 -11.80
C GLN A 554 24.29 6.23 -10.79
N SER A 555 25.28 5.41 -11.15
CA SER A 555 25.83 4.41 -10.22
C SER A 555 26.62 5.02 -9.04
N ILE A 556 27.26 6.17 -9.25
CA ILE A 556 28.01 6.89 -8.22
C ILE A 556 27.06 7.66 -7.29
N THR A 557 26.06 8.33 -7.86
CA THR A 557 25.13 9.17 -7.11
C THR A 557 24.22 8.37 -6.18
N GLU A 558 23.86 7.13 -6.51
CA GLU A 558 23.03 6.29 -5.63
C GLU A 558 23.72 5.99 -4.29
N PHE A 559 25.04 5.79 -4.30
CA PHE A 559 25.85 5.55 -3.10
C PHE A 559 26.24 6.86 -2.37
N GLU A 560 26.62 7.90 -3.10
CA GLU A 560 27.07 9.17 -2.51
C GLU A 560 25.92 10.03 -1.99
N LEU A 561 24.71 9.99 -2.59
CA LEU A 561 23.53 10.67 -2.03
C LEU A 561 23.12 10.06 -0.69
N GLU A 562 23.24 8.74 -0.51
CA GLU A 562 22.93 8.11 0.77
C GLU A 562 23.90 8.56 1.88
N GLN A 563 25.19 8.73 1.56
CA GLN A 563 26.18 9.24 2.51
C GLN A 563 26.04 10.74 2.78
N TRP A 564 25.76 11.53 1.75
CA TRP A 564 25.54 12.98 1.91
C TRP A 564 24.26 13.27 2.69
N ALA A 565 23.17 12.54 2.42
CA ALA A 565 21.93 12.65 3.18
C ALA A 565 22.12 12.30 4.67
N ALA A 566 23.05 11.39 5.00
CA ALA A 566 23.43 11.07 6.37
C ALA A 566 24.25 12.17 7.07
N THR A 567 24.81 13.13 6.31
CA THR A 567 25.62 14.25 6.85
C THR A 567 24.83 15.54 7.05
N LEU A 568 23.59 15.63 6.55
CA LEU A 568 22.73 16.78 6.78
C LEU A 568 22.25 16.79 8.24
N PRO A 569 22.25 17.95 8.93
CA PRO A 569 21.63 18.08 10.25
C PRO A 569 20.17 17.62 10.15
N GLN A 570 19.74 16.73 11.04
CA GLN A 570 18.38 16.17 11.04
C GLN A 570 17.34 17.29 11.00
N MET A 571 16.77 17.55 9.82
CA MET A 571 15.54 18.33 9.73
C MET A 571 14.42 17.52 10.38
N VAL A 572 13.57 18.19 11.15
CA VAL A 572 12.63 17.62 12.14
C VAL A 572 11.48 16.80 11.51
N THR A 573 11.56 16.42 10.23
CA THR A 573 10.60 15.52 9.60
C THR A 573 11.17 14.10 9.53
N ARG A 574 10.47 13.15 10.17
CA ARG A 574 10.86 11.73 10.29
C ARG A 574 10.59 10.89 9.04
N GLU A 575 10.17 11.49 7.93
CA GLU A 575 10.08 10.80 6.65
C GLU A 575 11.39 11.00 5.88
N ARG A 576 12.04 9.87 5.50
CA ARG A 576 13.07 9.88 4.45
C ARG A 576 12.44 10.56 3.23
N ALA A 577 12.91 11.77 2.89
CA ALA A 577 12.55 12.42 1.64
C ALA A 577 12.83 11.43 0.49
N LYS A 578 11.81 11.13 -0.32
CA LYS A 578 11.99 10.28 -1.51
C LYS A 578 12.69 11.14 -2.57
N PHE A 579 14.02 11.09 -2.60
CA PHE A 579 14.89 11.82 -3.54
C PHE A 579 14.79 11.33 -5.00
N THR A 580 13.78 10.54 -5.35
CA THR A 580 13.61 9.96 -6.70
C THR A 580 13.43 11.02 -7.80
N ASP A 581 13.03 12.24 -7.44
CA ASP A 581 12.77 13.34 -8.39
C ASP A 581 14.00 14.23 -8.67
N LEU A 582 15.14 13.99 -7.98
CA LEU A 582 16.39 14.76 -8.14
C LEU A 582 17.40 14.11 -9.11
N LYS A 583 16.98 13.05 -9.82
CA LYS A 583 17.81 12.19 -10.68
C LYS A 583 18.23 12.79 -12.04
N ARG A 584 18.19 14.12 -12.24
CA ARG A 584 18.48 14.71 -13.56
C ARG A 584 19.63 15.71 -13.52
N LEU A 585 20.49 15.63 -14.54
CA LEU A 585 21.48 16.66 -14.87
C LEU A 585 20.83 18.05 -14.87
N PRO A 586 21.52 19.11 -14.40
CA PRO A 586 20.98 20.48 -14.41
C PRO A 586 20.43 20.87 -15.79
N GLU A 587 19.30 21.58 -15.83
CA GLU A 587 18.55 21.93 -17.05
C GLU A 587 19.45 22.50 -18.17
N HIS A 588 20.44 23.33 -17.84
CA HIS A 588 21.41 23.88 -18.81
C HIS A 588 22.21 22.82 -19.61
N ARG A 589 22.53 21.64 -19.03
CA ARG A 589 23.24 20.57 -19.75
C ARG A 589 22.28 19.63 -20.50
N ALA A 590 21.06 19.47 -20.00
CA ALA A 590 20.00 18.77 -20.71
C ALA A 590 19.53 19.55 -21.94
N ASP A 591 19.52 20.88 -21.90
CA ASP A 591 19.16 21.75 -23.03
C ASP A 591 20.17 21.69 -24.19
N LEU A 592 21.45 21.42 -23.89
CA LEU A 592 22.48 21.17 -24.91
C LEU A 592 22.30 19.81 -25.61
N ALA A 593 21.77 18.80 -24.92
CA ALA A 593 21.51 17.46 -25.47
C ALA A 593 20.11 17.33 -26.12
N ASN A 594 19.15 18.16 -25.70
CA ASN A 594 17.74 18.12 -26.14
C ASN A 594 17.37 19.25 -27.11
N LYS A 595 18.34 20.07 -27.56
CA LYS A 595 18.06 21.09 -28.56
C LYS A 595 17.60 20.39 -29.84
N PRO A 596 16.38 20.67 -30.35
CA PRO A 596 15.95 20.08 -31.61
C PRO A 596 16.97 20.45 -32.68
N LEU A 597 17.47 19.43 -33.39
CA LEU A 597 18.41 19.63 -34.50
C LEU A 597 17.77 20.62 -35.47
N THR A 598 18.45 21.73 -35.73
CA THR A 598 17.96 22.68 -36.72
C THR A 598 18.03 22.03 -38.10
N PRO A 599 17.26 22.51 -39.09
CA PRO A 599 17.40 22.03 -40.46
C PRO A 599 18.86 22.05 -40.97
N ALA A 600 19.64 23.06 -40.56
CA ALA A 600 21.06 23.16 -40.90
C ALA A 600 21.93 22.07 -40.23
N ASP A 601 21.58 21.64 -39.01
CA ASP A 601 22.26 20.53 -38.34
C ASP A 601 21.92 19.19 -39.00
N ILE A 602 20.66 19.01 -39.42
CA ILE A 602 20.21 17.83 -40.18
C ILE A 602 20.92 17.75 -41.53
N ASP A 603 21.05 18.87 -42.25
CA ASP A 603 21.76 18.94 -43.53
C ASP A 603 23.26 18.67 -43.38
N THR A 604 23.86 19.09 -42.26
CA THR A 604 25.27 18.81 -41.95
C THR A 604 25.47 17.33 -41.62
N ILE A 605 24.58 16.74 -40.82
CA ILE A 605 24.59 15.30 -40.51
C ILE A 605 24.40 14.47 -41.79
N ASN A 606 23.46 14.84 -42.65
CA ASN A 606 23.21 14.15 -43.91
C ASN A 606 24.41 14.23 -44.88
N ARG A 607 25.10 15.37 -44.95
CA ARG A 607 26.35 15.50 -45.71
C ARG A 607 27.44 14.59 -45.17
N ASN A 608 27.66 14.59 -43.86
CA ASN A 608 28.70 13.76 -43.24
C ASN A 608 28.40 12.27 -43.44
N ILE A 609 27.13 11.85 -43.37
CA ILE A 609 26.72 10.47 -43.69
C ILE A 609 26.99 10.14 -45.15
N ALA A 610 26.69 11.05 -46.08
CA ALA A 610 26.95 10.86 -47.49
C ALA A 610 28.45 10.72 -47.79
N GLU A 611 29.30 11.57 -47.19
CA GLU A 611 30.75 11.47 -47.29
C GLU A 611 31.28 10.16 -46.69
N MET A 612 30.81 9.76 -45.51
CA MET A 612 31.22 8.49 -44.89
C MET A 612 30.76 7.26 -45.68
N LYS A 613 29.63 7.34 -46.42
CA LYS A 613 29.22 6.29 -47.37
C LYS A 613 30.12 6.26 -48.60
N ALA A 614 30.49 7.43 -49.13
CA ALA A 614 31.39 7.54 -50.28
C ALA A 614 32.79 6.97 -49.96
N ASP A 615 33.25 7.19 -48.72
CA ASP A 615 34.54 6.67 -48.21
C ASP A 615 34.48 5.19 -47.79
N GLY A 616 33.35 4.51 -47.95
CA GLY A 616 33.16 3.12 -47.54
C GLY A 616 33.14 2.88 -46.02
N ARG A 617 33.10 3.95 -45.22
CA ARG A 617 33.05 3.89 -43.74
C ARG A 617 31.66 3.58 -43.21
N LEU A 618 30.61 3.76 -44.02
CA LEU A 618 29.24 3.36 -43.72
C LEU A 618 28.64 2.53 -44.87
N PRO A 619 27.81 1.51 -44.57
CA PRO A 619 27.09 0.77 -45.61
C PRO A 619 26.20 1.68 -46.46
N GLN A 620 26.09 1.41 -47.76
CA GLN A 620 25.28 2.22 -48.69
C GLN A 620 23.80 2.33 -48.24
N HIS A 621 23.27 1.28 -47.62
CA HIS A 621 21.90 1.22 -47.10
C HIS A 621 21.72 1.81 -45.70
N TYR A 622 22.78 2.35 -45.07
CA TYR A 622 22.67 2.94 -43.74
C TYR A 622 21.79 4.19 -43.77
N VAL A 623 20.72 4.21 -42.99
CA VAL A 623 19.88 5.40 -42.77
C VAL A 623 20.12 5.83 -41.34
N TYR A 624 20.50 7.09 -41.14
CA TYR A 624 20.61 7.64 -39.80
C TYR A 624 19.20 7.84 -39.24
N THR A 625 18.83 6.94 -38.33
CA THR A 625 17.69 7.13 -37.44
C THR A 625 18.27 7.70 -36.15
N PRO A 626 17.90 8.93 -35.74
CA PRO A 626 18.37 9.46 -34.46
C PRO A 626 18.02 8.44 -33.37
N PRO A 627 18.94 8.16 -32.43
CA PRO A 627 18.67 7.16 -31.40
C PRO A 627 17.43 7.57 -30.60
N SER A 628 16.40 6.72 -30.63
CA SER A 628 15.39 6.73 -29.58
C SER A 628 16.10 6.31 -28.29
N ALA A 629 16.20 7.25 -27.34
CA ALA A 629 16.88 7.02 -26.07
C ALA A 629 16.25 5.82 -25.32
N PRO A 630 17.02 5.03 -24.55
CA PRO A 630 16.47 4.27 -23.43
C PRO A 630 15.74 5.26 -22.52
N GLY A 631 14.43 5.06 -22.35
CA GLY A 631 13.56 6.07 -21.74
C GLY A 631 13.05 7.12 -22.72
N ALA A 632 12.83 6.77 -23.99
CA ALA A 632 11.99 7.54 -24.92
C ALA A 632 10.76 8.00 -24.14
N VAL A 633 10.75 9.30 -23.82
CA VAL A 633 9.66 9.92 -23.10
C VAL A 633 8.48 9.77 -24.03
N ILE A 634 7.57 8.83 -23.72
CA ILE A 634 6.23 8.86 -24.28
C ILE A 634 5.81 10.32 -24.10
N PRO A 635 5.55 11.06 -25.20
CA PRO A 635 5.21 12.47 -25.09
C PRO A 635 4.19 12.62 -23.97
N ARG A 636 4.41 13.54 -23.03
CA ARG A 636 3.67 13.58 -21.75
C ARG A 636 2.15 13.57 -21.98
N ASP A 637 1.72 14.17 -23.07
CA ASP A 637 0.35 14.16 -23.58
C ASP A 637 -0.12 12.78 -24.06
N VAL A 638 0.73 11.98 -24.71
CA VAL A 638 0.45 10.59 -25.08
C VAL A 638 0.36 9.70 -23.84
N TYR A 639 1.26 9.87 -22.86
CA TYR A 639 1.20 9.12 -21.61
C TYR A 639 -0.05 9.46 -20.78
N THR A 640 -0.34 10.76 -20.64
CA THR A 640 -1.52 11.24 -19.92
C THR A 640 -2.79 10.67 -20.56
N ARG A 641 -2.91 10.72 -21.90
CA ARG A 641 -4.05 10.15 -22.62
C ARG A 641 -4.13 8.62 -22.54
N ALA A 642 -3.00 7.92 -22.54
CA ALA A 642 -2.96 6.48 -22.33
C ALA A 642 -3.42 6.09 -20.92
N SER A 643 -3.02 6.86 -19.90
CA SER A 643 -3.41 6.64 -18.50
C SER A 643 -4.90 6.85 -18.23
N GLU A 644 -5.60 7.58 -19.10
CA GLU A 644 -7.06 7.71 -19.05
C GLU A 644 -7.81 6.45 -19.53
N ILE A 645 -7.13 5.53 -20.24
CA ILE A 645 -7.71 4.24 -20.66
C ILE A 645 -7.17 3.10 -19.80
N ILE A 646 -5.90 3.11 -19.42
CA ILE A 646 -5.33 2.00 -18.67
C ILE A 646 -5.98 1.92 -17.27
N GLY A 647 -6.51 0.75 -16.92
CA GLY A 647 -7.20 0.49 -15.65
C GLY A 647 -8.70 0.82 -15.65
N THR A 648 -9.24 1.42 -16.72
CA THR A 648 -10.69 1.65 -16.82
C THR A 648 -11.43 0.34 -17.10
N ARG A 649 -12.61 0.17 -16.51
CA ARG A 649 -13.47 -0.98 -16.82
C ARG A 649 -14.15 -0.75 -18.15
N LEU A 650 -14.44 -1.82 -18.88
CA LEU A 650 -15.25 -1.71 -20.10
C LEU A 650 -16.65 -1.16 -19.82
N SER A 651 -17.16 -1.34 -18.59
CA SER A 651 -18.43 -0.80 -18.12
C SER A 651 -18.43 0.71 -17.87
N ASP A 652 -17.27 1.36 -17.75
CA ASP A 652 -17.17 2.79 -17.41
C ASP A 652 -17.59 3.69 -18.59
N ASP A 653 -17.56 3.16 -19.81
CA ASP A 653 -18.09 3.81 -21.01
C ASP A 653 -19.20 2.97 -21.64
N SER A 654 -20.39 3.56 -21.79
CA SER A 654 -21.58 2.84 -22.25
C SER A 654 -21.49 2.36 -23.71
N ALA A 655 -20.77 3.09 -24.57
CA ALA A 655 -20.59 2.71 -25.98
C ALA A 655 -19.57 1.56 -26.12
N VAL A 656 -18.48 1.61 -25.34
CA VAL A 656 -17.50 0.52 -25.25
C VAL A 656 -18.16 -0.73 -24.66
N ALA A 657 -18.92 -0.60 -23.57
CA ALA A 657 -19.67 -1.69 -22.96
C ALA A 657 -20.66 -2.33 -23.94
N ALA A 658 -21.37 -1.52 -24.74
CA ALA A 658 -22.29 -2.01 -25.76
C ALA A 658 -21.59 -2.86 -26.82
N CYS A 659 -20.41 -2.42 -27.30
CA CYS A 659 -19.60 -3.20 -28.25
C CYS A 659 -19.16 -4.54 -27.64
N TRP A 660 -18.77 -4.55 -26.35
CA TRP A 660 -18.37 -5.78 -25.67
C TRP A 660 -19.55 -6.76 -25.53
N ARG A 661 -20.73 -6.28 -25.12
CA ARG A 661 -21.92 -7.14 -25.00
C ARG A 661 -22.31 -7.76 -26.33
N ALA A 662 -22.32 -6.98 -27.42
CA ALA A 662 -22.60 -7.49 -28.76
C ALA A 662 -21.54 -8.52 -29.22
N ALA A 663 -20.28 -8.31 -28.88
CA ALA A 663 -19.21 -9.25 -29.17
C ALA A 663 -19.32 -10.56 -28.37
N ALA A 664 -19.69 -10.48 -27.08
CA ALA A 664 -19.94 -11.61 -26.22
C ALA A 664 -21.14 -12.45 -26.71
N GLU A 665 -22.25 -11.79 -27.07
CA GLU A 665 -23.42 -12.43 -27.67
C GLU A 665 -23.07 -13.17 -28.96
N HIS A 666 -22.31 -12.51 -29.85
CA HIS A 666 -21.83 -13.13 -31.09
C HIS A 666 -20.92 -14.34 -30.82
N ALA A 667 -20.05 -14.26 -29.82
CA ALA A 667 -19.13 -15.34 -29.47
C ALA A 667 -19.84 -16.57 -28.87
N LEU A 668 -20.91 -16.34 -28.10
CA LEU A 668 -21.71 -17.41 -27.51
C LEU A 668 -22.54 -18.16 -28.56
N LYS A 669 -22.97 -17.52 -29.66
CA LYS A 669 -23.83 -18.14 -30.69
C LYS A 669 -25.09 -18.83 -30.13
N GLY A 670 -25.60 -18.34 -29.01
CA GLY A 670 -26.73 -18.95 -28.28
C GLY A 670 -26.35 -20.13 -27.36
N GLU A 671 -25.08 -20.53 -27.30
CA GLU A 671 -24.56 -21.46 -26.31
C GLU A 671 -24.41 -20.78 -24.93
N LYS A 672 -24.41 -21.57 -23.87
CA LYS A 672 -24.10 -21.08 -22.52
C LYS A 672 -22.59 -21.03 -22.31
N LEU A 673 -22.13 -20.04 -21.56
CA LEU A 673 -20.77 -20.05 -21.04
C LEU A 673 -20.61 -21.18 -20.03
N THR A 674 -19.55 -21.97 -20.15
CA THR A 674 -19.20 -23.08 -19.27
C THR A 674 -17.70 -23.04 -18.93
N ALA A 675 -17.30 -23.77 -17.89
CA ALA A 675 -15.90 -23.94 -17.53
C ALA A 675 -15.04 -24.52 -18.67
N ASP A 676 -15.64 -25.30 -19.59
CA ASP A 676 -14.91 -25.91 -20.71
C ASP A 676 -14.77 -24.99 -21.92
N ASN A 677 -15.70 -24.04 -22.11
CA ASN A 677 -15.73 -23.20 -23.31
C ASN A 677 -15.34 -21.73 -23.09
N TYR A 678 -15.15 -21.26 -21.83
CA TYR A 678 -14.93 -19.83 -21.57
C TYR A 678 -13.69 -19.26 -22.29
N ALA A 679 -12.59 -20.00 -22.37
CA ALA A 679 -11.36 -19.52 -22.99
C ALA A 679 -11.49 -19.28 -24.51
N PRO A 680 -11.97 -20.24 -25.33
CA PRO A 680 -12.21 -19.98 -26.75
C PRO A 680 -13.32 -18.94 -26.99
N VAL A 681 -14.39 -18.93 -26.17
CA VAL A 681 -15.47 -17.93 -26.28
C VAL A 681 -14.94 -16.52 -26.00
N TYR A 682 -14.13 -16.34 -24.95
CA TYR A 682 -13.51 -15.05 -24.64
C TYR A 682 -12.62 -14.54 -25.77
N LYS A 683 -11.78 -15.41 -26.37
CA LYS A 683 -10.95 -15.02 -27.52
C LYS A 683 -11.80 -14.61 -28.73
N SER A 684 -12.90 -15.32 -28.98
CA SER A 684 -13.85 -14.97 -30.05
C SER A 684 -14.52 -13.62 -29.77
N ALA A 685 -14.95 -13.37 -28.53
CA ALA A 685 -15.54 -12.10 -28.10
C ALA A 685 -14.53 -10.95 -28.23
N GLN A 686 -13.29 -11.13 -27.76
CA GLN A 686 -12.24 -10.11 -27.89
C GLN A 686 -11.96 -9.73 -29.34
N LYS A 687 -11.89 -10.72 -30.24
CA LYS A 687 -11.71 -10.44 -31.67
C LYS A 687 -12.89 -9.63 -32.21
N LYS A 688 -14.11 -10.08 -31.94
CA LYS A 688 -15.33 -9.41 -32.42
C LYS A 688 -15.49 -8.01 -31.84
N PHE A 689 -15.11 -7.79 -30.58
CA PHE A 689 -15.14 -6.49 -29.91
C PHE A 689 -14.33 -5.45 -30.67
N TRP A 690 -13.09 -5.78 -31.05
CA TRP A 690 -12.27 -4.85 -31.81
C TRP A 690 -12.78 -4.63 -33.23
N GLU A 691 -13.34 -5.65 -33.88
CA GLU A 691 -14.05 -5.50 -35.17
C GLU A 691 -15.20 -4.49 -35.06
N LEU A 692 -16.02 -4.60 -34.01
CA LEU A 692 -17.14 -3.68 -33.76
C LEU A 692 -16.64 -2.25 -33.50
N ILE A 693 -15.64 -2.05 -32.63
CA ILE A 693 -15.08 -0.69 -32.38
C ILE A 693 -14.50 -0.08 -33.67
N GLY A 694 -13.96 -0.90 -34.59
CA GLY A 694 -13.46 -0.41 -35.87
C GLY A 694 -14.54 0.06 -36.85
N ALA A 695 -15.76 -0.47 -36.73
CA ALA A 695 -16.86 -0.23 -37.65
C ALA A 695 -17.51 1.15 -37.45
N ASP A 696 -17.97 1.75 -38.55
CA ASP A 696 -18.52 3.11 -38.54
C ASP A 696 -19.84 3.22 -37.76
N GLU A 697 -20.61 2.13 -37.69
CA GLU A 697 -21.84 2.02 -36.88
C GLU A 697 -21.57 2.13 -35.36
N HIS A 698 -20.32 1.97 -34.93
CA HIS A 698 -19.89 2.12 -33.53
C HIS A 698 -18.96 3.32 -33.33
N ALA A 699 -19.18 4.41 -34.08
CA ALA A 699 -18.36 5.62 -34.05
C ALA A 699 -18.15 6.19 -32.63
N ALA A 700 -19.12 6.08 -31.71
CA ALA A 700 -18.98 6.55 -30.34
C ALA A 700 -17.90 5.76 -29.55
N ALA A 701 -17.90 4.42 -29.66
CA ALA A 701 -16.89 3.58 -29.02
C ALA A 701 -15.52 3.77 -29.68
N LYS A 702 -15.48 3.93 -31.01
CA LYS A 702 -14.26 4.30 -31.74
C LYS A 702 -13.69 5.63 -31.23
N LYS A 703 -14.57 6.63 -31.04
CA LYS A 703 -14.22 7.97 -30.55
C LYS A 703 -13.59 7.92 -29.16
N PHE A 704 -14.08 7.06 -28.26
CA PHE A 704 -13.50 6.87 -26.92
C PHE A 704 -11.98 6.61 -26.97
N PHE A 705 -11.54 5.74 -27.89
CA PHE A 705 -10.12 5.43 -28.05
C PHE A 705 -9.37 6.50 -28.86
N THR A 706 -9.96 7.01 -29.94
CA THR A 706 -9.28 7.98 -30.82
C THR A 706 -9.09 9.35 -30.18
N ASP A 707 -10.03 9.81 -29.34
CA ASP A 707 -9.89 11.05 -28.57
C ASP A 707 -8.65 11.02 -27.65
N ARG A 708 -8.25 9.82 -27.25
CA ARG A 708 -7.10 9.54 -26.38
C ARG A 708 -5.85 9.13 -27.15
N GLY A 709 -5.84 9.39 -28.46
CA GLY A 709 -4.65 9.21 -29.30
C GLY A 709 -4.41 7.79 -29.80
N PHE A 710 -5.35 6.86 -29.58
CA PHE A 710 -5.22 5.50 -30.11
C PHE A 710 -5.74 5.39 -31.54
N ILE A 711 -5.04 4.62 -32.36
CA ILE A 711 -5.51 4.19 -33.68
C ILE A 711 -6.32 2.90 -33.51
N VAL A 712 -7.54 2.90 -34.04
CA VAL A 712 -8.44 1.74 -34.09
C VAL A 712 -8.58 1.28 -35.53
N ASN A 713 -8.11 0.08 -35.85
CA ASN A 713 -8.16 -0.47 -37.21
C ASN A 713 -9.15 -1.63 -37.39
N GLY A 714 -9.90 -1.99 -36.34
CA GLY A 714 -10.91 -3.05 -36.41
C GLY A 714 -10.36 -4.48 -36.42
N LYS A 715 -9.05 -4.70 -36.29
CA LYS A 715 -8.47 -6.05 -36.48
C LYS A 715 -8.15 -6.79 -35.19
N ARG A 716 -7.47 -6.13 -34.24
CA ARG A 716 -6.90 -6.83 -33.06
C ARG A 716 -6.88 -6.02 -31.77
N SER A 717 -6.66 -4.71 -31.85
CA SER A 717 -6.57 -3.82 -30.69
C SER A 717 -6.57 -2.35 -31.15
N ALA A 718 -6.90 -1.45 -30.23
CA ALA A 718 -6.47 -0.07 -30.31
C ALA A 718 -4.96 0.02 -29.98
N TYR A 719 -4.20 0.92 -30.60
CA TYR A 719 -2.77 1.09 -30.32
C TYR A 719 -2.31 2.53 -30.50
N LEU A 720 -1.27 2.95 -29.78
CA LEU A 720 -0.65 4.26 -30.00
C LEU A 720 0.31 4.19 -31.20
N ASN A 721 0.39 5.25 -32.00
CA ASN A 721 1.40 5.34 -33.07
C ASN A 721 2.63 6.07 -32.55
N VAL A 722 3.52 5.33 -31.90
CA VAL A 722 4.80 5.86 -31.41
C VAL A 722 5.91 5.36 -32.31
N GLU A 723 6.60 6.29 -32.97
CA GLU A 723 7.70 5.97 -33.87
C GLU A 723 8.79 5.16 -33.14
N GLY A 724 9.22 4.05 -33.75
CA GLY A 724 10.25 3.17 -33.18
C GLY A 724 9.75 2.14 -32.15
N LEU A 725 8.46 2.14 -31.78
CA LEU A 725 7.87 1.10 -30.92
C LEU A 725 6.97 0.15 -31.70
N HIS A 726 7.00 -1.13 -31.37
CA HIS A 726 6.16 -2.12 -32.02
C HIS A 726 4.72 -1.98 -31.51
N SER A 727 3.72 -2.01 -32.40
CA SER A 727 2.32 -1.74 -32.04
C SER A 727 1.74 -2.69 -30.97
N GLN A 728 2.30 -3.89 -30.81
CA GLN A 728 1.93 -4.83 -29.74
C GLN A 728 2.42 -4.41 -28.34
N GLU A 729 3.47 -3.58 -28.26
CA GLU A 729 4.00 -3.10 -26.98
C GLU A 729 3.15 -1.97 -26.41
N ILE A 730 2.40 -1.29 -27.27
CA ILE A 730 1.60 -0.09 -26.99
C ILE A 730 0.14 -0.27 -27.41
N SER A 731 -0.29 -1.51 -27.59
CA SER A 731 -1.68 -1.87 -27.84
C SER A 731 -2.47 -2.03 -26.55
N VAL A 732 -3.75 -1.66 -26.61
CA VAL A 732 -4.72 -1.92 -25.55
C VAL A 732 -5.12 -3.39 -25.60
N GLY A 733 -4.79 -4.12 -24.54
CA GLY A 733 -5.32 -5.43 -24.22
C GLY A 733 -6.50 -5.35 -23.25
N LEU A 734 -7.23 -6.46 -23.15
CA LEU A 734 -8.29 -6.65 -22.16
C LEU A 734 -7.85 -7.66 -21.12
N ASP A 735 -8.06 -7.33 -19.85
CA ASP A 735 -7.71 -8.19 -18.72
C ASP A 735 -8.85 -8.32 -17.73
N HIS A 736 -8.91 -9.46 -17.03
CA HIS A 736 -9.88 -9.68 -15.96
C HIS A 736 -9.36 -9.02 -14.68
N MET A 737 -10.25 -8.36 -13.93
CA MET A 737 -9.91 -7.83 -12.61
C MET A 737 -9.79 -8.96 -11.58
N LEU A 738 -10.61 -10.01 -11.74
CA LEU A 738 -10.59 -11.23 -10.96
C LEU A 738 -9.61 -12.26 -11.56
N PRO A 739 -9.12 -13.23 -10.76
CA PRO A 739 -8.25 -14.27 -11.24
C PRO A 739 -8.86 -15.01 -12.42
N LYS A 740 -8.11 -15.10 -13.51
CA LYS A 740 -8.50 -15.93 -14.66
C LYS A 740 -8.47 -17.39 -14.24
N ALA A 741 -9.64 -18.03 -14.26
CA ALA A 741 -9.78 -19.48 -14.18
C ALA A 741 -9.30 -20.15 -12.88
N SER A 742 -9.44 -19.46 -11.74
CA SER A 742 -9.55 -20.15 -10.45
C SER A 742 -11.03 -20.39 -10.13
N ASP A 743 -11.37 -21.60 -9.71
CA ASP A 743 -12.70 -21.98 -9.24
C ASP A 743 -13.82 -21.59 -10.23
N ASP A 744 -14.86 -20.90 -9.75
CA ASP A 744 -16.03 -20.51 -10.55
C ASP A 744 -15.87 -19.18 -11.29
N ASN A 745 -14.69 -18.53 -11.26
CA ASN A 745 -14.49 -17.20 -11.87
C ASN A 745 -14.64 -17.17 -13.40
N TRP A 746 -14.66 -18.33 -14.06
CA TRP A 746 -14.96 -18.43 -15.49
C TRP A 746 -16.34 -17.84 -15.84
N VAL A 747 -17.29 -17.80 -14.89
CA VAL A 747 -18.62 -17.18 -15.09
C VAL A 747 -18.52 -15.68 -15.39
N HIS A 748 -17.44 -15.04 -14.96
CA HIS A 748 -17.18 -13.62 -15.18
C HIS A 748 -16.36 -13.34 -16.44
N ALA A 749 -16.01 -14.36 -17.23
CA ALA A 749 -15.09 -14.20 -18.36
C ALA A 749 -15.59 -13.19 -19.41
N LEU A 750 -16.91 -13.03 -19.53
CA LEU A 750 -17.56 -12.11 -20.46
C LEU A 750 -18.21 -10.90 -19.77
N ASN A 751 -18.06 -10.72 -18.45
CA ASN A 751 -18.67 -9.60 -17.74
C ASN A 751 -17.85 -8.30 -17.98
N PRO A 752 -18.42 -7.26 -18.63
CA PRO A 752 -17.71 -6.01 -18.87
C PRO A 752 -17.30 -5.27 -17.58
N GLU A 753 -17.96 -5.51 -16.45
CA GLU A 753 -17.60 -4.92 -15.15
C GLU A 753 -16.36 -5.58 -14.53
N GLN A 754 -16.03 -6.78 -14.99
CA GLN A 754 -14.86 -7.55 -14.55
C GLN A 754 -13.72 -7.49 -15.55
N LEU A 755 -13.84 -6.68 -16.59
CA LEU A 755 -12.85 -6.47 -17.63
C LEU A 755 -12.32 -5.05 -17.59
N GLN A 756 -11.01 -4.92 -17.55
CA GLN A 756 -10.30 -3.65 -17.61
C GLN A 756 -9.38 -3.60 -18.84
N THR A 757 -9.12 -2.39 -19.30
CA THR A 757 -8.14 -2.12 -20.34
C THR A 757 -6.74 -2.02 -19.75
N LEU A 758 -5.77 -2.72 -20.34
CA LEU A 758 -4.35 -2.66 -19.96
C LEU A 758 -3.49 -2.52 -21.21
N ILE A 759 -2.22 -2.16 -21.06
CA ILE A 759 -1.27 -2.35 -22.16
C ILE A 759 -1.00 -3.84 -22.34
N GLN A 760 -1.02 -4.32 -23.58
CA GLN A 760 -0.87 -5.74 -23.90
C GLN A 760 0.46 -6.31 -23.40
N ALA A 761 1.53 -5.52 -23.42
CA ALA A 761 2.82 -5.88 -22.82
C ALA A 761 2.71 -6.11 -21.30
N ASP A 762 2.00 -5.25 -20.58
CA ASP A 762 1.82 -5.37 -19.13
C ASP A 762 0.93 -6.54 -18.78
N ASN A 763 -0.16 -6.77 -19.52
CA ASN A 763 -1.01 -7.95 -19.37
C ASN A 763 -0.22 -9.26 -19.61
N THR A 764 0.67 -9.25 -20.61
CA THR A 764 1.54 -10.40 -20.90
C THR A 764 2.52 -10.64 -19.75
N LYS A 765 3.20 -9.59 -19.28
CA LYS A 765 4.12 -9.66 -18.13
C LYS A 765 3.41 -10.10 -16.86
N LEU A 766 2.23 -9.55 -16.57
CA LEU A 766 1.41 -9.91 -15.42
C LEU A 766 0.98 -11.37 -15.47
N SER A 767 0.54 -11.87 -16.64
CA SER A 767 0.24 -13.29 -16.82
C SER A 767 1.47 -14.19 -16.61
N HIS A 768 2.66 -13.76 -17.04
CA HIS A 768 3.89 -14.49 -16.77
C HIS A 768 4.27 -14.47 -15.28
N LEU A 769 4.02 -13.35 -14.59
CA LEU A 769 4.26 -13.21 -13.15
C LEU A 769 3.29 -14.08 -12.34
N GLU A 770 2.00 -14.08 -12.66
CA GLU A 770 0.96 -14.91 -12.01
C GLU A 770 1.16 -16.41 -12.25
N LYS A 771 1.71 -16.80 -13.42
CA LYS A 771 2.08 -18.18 -13.72
C LYS A 771 3.34 -18.62 -12.96
N SER A 772 4.31 -17.72 -12.81
CA SER A 772 5.56 -18.02 -12.09
C SER A 772 5.42 -17.91 -10.57
N ASN A 773 4.44 -17.14 -10.08
CA ASN A 773 4.17 -16.92 -8.65
C ASN A 773 2.66 -17.04 -8.36
N PRO A 774 2.15 -18.25 -8.03
CA PRO A 774 0.73 -18.46 -7.79
C PRO A 774 0.11 -17.61 -6.66
N SER A 775 0.92 -17.12 -5.72
CA SER A 775 0.49 -16.20 -4.64
C SER A 775 0.26 -14.76 -5.12
N LEU A 776 0.70 -14.43 -6.34
CA LEU A 776 0.42 -13.15 -7.01
C LEU A 776 -0.77 -13.25 -7.96
N ARG A 777 -1.45 -14.41 -8.01
CA ARG A 777 -2.76 -14.49 -8.65
C ARG A 777 -3.68 -13.57 -7.86
N ARG A 778 -3.99 -12.43 -8.46
CA ARG A 778 -5.11 -11.57 -8.06
C ARG A 778 -6.34 -12.41 -7.92
#